data_AF-A0A1Y1XLG7-F1
#
_entry.id   AF-A0A1Y1XLG7-F1
#
_cell.length_a   1.000
_cell.length_b   1.000
_cell.length_c   1.000
_cell.angle_alpha   90.00
_cell.angle_beta   90.00
_cell.angle_gamma   90.00
#
_symmetry.space_group_name_H-M   'P 1'
#
loop_
_entity.id
_entity.type
_entity.pdbx_description
1 polymer ?
#
loop_
_entity_poly.entity_id
_entity_poly.type
_entity_poly.pdbx_seq_one_letter_code
_entity_poly.pdbx_strand_id
1 'polypeptide(L)'
;MNKNSILLIIGAVLNYSFVSAEAGNKARWLYNRETQKCLYSQSSMNQKPIVKDCGNDINFQWYFSEDTGDYFRSASSNNKCLNVVDYFEGLVQVGTCKEDDFFYYSTDGFIYSSFADDKCLGFDEENPDNDEVILGSCDQTAYQEWEIWNENPNKYFKAKTQTVWIFNNRLEKCLYAGNRASSKPIIGDCDDSNRAKWEISASGDGFLKSLNKYCINIDDPYSGTLTMGSCGSRSIFNDITETFNEESIMSPQTNKKCVGLFKSNNSSETRLNLNECNEDKDDQHWEILSINPNKVNRCGGGHGRCPLSQCCSINGICGTSKAHCGKNCQSELGKCNNSKTTTTTTTTTTTTTRRTTTTTTTTTTTTTTTSKISQPTINIGDENPKWIYNTATKQCLYAQAQLNRAPMLKNCESTNKRFNWYISENDERYIVSVANTNRCLNLSDPEDGELLVSNCNNSNTFTLDSDGILYSSIASDEYCVGVSDSEDVVLEYCEQIEDQTWSIWDRNPSEVIDVETQIVWIYNKNLDQCLISNGSKPMIGDCDDSSRSKWEVPVSGDGFFKSLNKHSCLNINNIDAGTVSMGRCDNNAILIDINDSFNGNTINSPLDEGKCLGYKSDKVTTLSMVRCNKNKEDQQWEITTINPNVQRCGANYGKCPNNQCCSKDGICGTGNDYCGKGCQTQFGKCNITTTRTTTTTTRRTTTTTTTTTTTTTTRRTTTTTTTTTSKKPAPTVRPNDTPVWIYNENANKCLSTLVTIDKKPQVKDCLSTSAFQWYFTPYPTGYIHPVNYKDRCFYLMDPANGKIKVSNCEQSTEFVLDNNNRVIRPSDNNKRCLSIGDGTADNNNGAYLRDCTGGIEQQWGLWYRNPVSVINGQYKTVWIYNPKLKKCLLSGSQLTYRPLIGNCDNSDRAKWEVPVSGDGFLQTHFENMCISYLNSNKYGTVTMRECNEYAVMYNISSSYNGKSIQSVFDKSKCLGSYDVNNPNEKRLNLNNCDSSKNDQYWEISDKNPANNNGNGNGGNNGGNNGGNNVVRCGKNYNNKLCPNNQCCSADGICGTSKQHCDVGCQSGKCIDRCGKDFANQSCDKSNNECCSKFGWCGKEKAHCDYNDGCQLSYVHQFLKIVNVLKDLIGTYHKLYEGYIVSFANTNRCLKVQNVDSGEILVNNYEQYVGIIENDDDVYLEEYAGTYSFKKNTINSPLNESKCLSYKNDKVVILIMIRCNKNRNNQQWEITTINPYIPKYSSNYGKCSNN
;
A
#
# COMPACT_ATOMS: atom_id res chain seq x y z
N MET A 1 -83.94 -0.80 7.96
CA MET A 1 -82.66 -1.46 7.59
C MET A 1 -82.53 -2.76 8.39
N ASN A 2 -81.74 -3.72 7.93
CA ASN A 2 -81.67 -5.08 8.48
C ASN A 2 -80.51 -5.22 9.50
N LYS A 3 -80.51 -6.25 10.36
CA LYS A 3 -79.44 -6.50 11.36
C LYS A 3 -78.03 -6.54 10.75
N ASN A 4 -77.90 -7.03 9.52
CA ASN A 4 -76.61 -7.08 8.80
C ASN A 4 -75.99 -5.69 8.58
N SER A 5 -76.81 -4.63 8.52
CA SER A 5 -76.32 -3.24 8.43
C SER A 5 -75.67 -2.74 9.71
N ILE A 6 -75.96 -3.35 10.87
CA ILE A 6 -75.40 -2.95 12.17
C ILE A 6 -74.05 -3.66 12.42
N LEU A 7 -73.91 -4.94 12.04
CA LEU A 7 -72.61 -5.64 12.13
C LEU A 7 -71.54 -5.00 11.24
N LEU A 8 -71.91 -4.53 10.05
CA LEU A 8 -70.98 -3.83 9.14
C LEU A 8 -70.44 -2.51 9.74
N ILE A 9 -71.25 -1.79 10.51
CA ILE A 9 -70.81 -0.55 11.18
C ILE A 9 -69.90 -0.87 12.39
N ILE A 10 -70.24 -1.88 13.19
CA ILE A 10 -69.40 -2.29 14.33
C ILE A 10 -68.05 -2.85 13.87
N GLY A 11 -68.01 -3.57 12.73
CA GLY A 11 -66.76 -4.04 12.11
C GLY A 11 -65.90 -2.92 11.49
N ALA A 12 -66.51 -1.83 11.02
CA ALA A 12 -65.79 -0.71 10.43
C ALA A 12 -65.19 0.25 11.50
N VAL A 13 -65.84 0.39 12.65
CA VAL A 13 -65.44 1.34 13.72
C VAL A 13 -64.38 0.77 14.69
N LEU A 14 -64.04 -0.52 14.59
CA LEU A 14 -63.01 -1.18 15.43
C LEU A 14 -61.71 -1.52 14.68
N ASN A 15 -61.60 -1.22 13.38
CA ASN A 15 -60.37 -1.37 12.58
C ASN A 15 -59.74 -0.01 12.20
N TYR A 16 -60.14 1.08 12.86
CA TYR A 16 -59.47 2.38 12.81
C TYR A 16 -59.23 2.86 14.25
N SER A 17 -58.02 3.36 14.52
CA SER A 17 -57.40 3.52 15.86
C SER A 17 -56.77 2.22 16.40
N PHE A 18 -55.65 2.38 17.12
CA PHE A 18 -54.81 1.32 17.69
C PHE A 18 -54.04 0.44 16.69
N VAL A 19 -53.21 1.09 15.87
CA VAL A 19 -51.78 0.72 15.96
C VAL A 19 -51.37 0.98 17.41
N SER A 20 -51.29 -0.07 18.22
CA SER A 20 -50.71 0.04 19.55
C SER A 20 -49.24 0.44 19.40
N ALA A 21 -48.83 1.53 20.05
CA ALA A 21 -47.42 1.89 20.10
C ALA A 21 -46.61 0.67 20.59
N GLU A 22 -45.65 0.23 19.78
CA GLU A 22 -44.78 -0.88 20.12
C GLU A 22 -43.98 -0.53 21.39
N ALA A 23 -43.66 -1.56 22.18
CA ALA A 23 -43.09 -1.40 23.52
C ALA A 23 -41.62 -0.93 23.48
N GLY A 24 -41.39 0.33 23.12
CA GLY A 24 -40.06 0.94 23.03
C GLY A 24 -40.02 2.47 22.95
N ASN A 25 -41.01 3.13 22.32
CA ASN A 25 -40.92 4.57 22.02
C ASN A 25 -41.08 5.48 23.27
N LYS A 26 -39.94 5.82 23.89
CA LYS A 26 -39.82 6.90 24.89
C LYS A 26 -40.06 8.26 24.22
N ALA A 27 -40.66 9.21 24.94
CA ALA A 27 -40.74 10.60 24.49
C ALA A 27 -39.39 11.31 24.66
N ARG A 28 -38.96 12.09 23.66
CA ARG A 28 -37.61 12.66 23.57
C ARG A 28 -37.63 14.16 23.25
N TRP A 29 -36.58 14.87 23.63
CA TRP A 29 -36.38 16.27 23.29
C TRP A 29 -35.59 16.38 21.97
N LEU A 30 -35.94 17.38 21.16
CA LEU A 30 -35.19 17.80 19.98
C LEU A 30 -34.56 19.16 20.31
N TYR A 31 -33.23 19.20 20.35
CA TYR A 31 -32.45 20.32 20.88
C TYR A 31 -31.55 20.89 19.79
N ASN A 32 -31.70 22.17 19.43
CA ASN A 32 -30.73 22.83 18.57
C ASN A 32 -29.59 23.42 19.44
N ARG A 33 -28.36 23.19 19.00
CA ARG A 33 -27.16 23.46 19.81
C ARG A 33 -26.67 24.91 19.72
N GLU A 34 -26.92 25.60 18.62
CA GLU A 34 -26.55 27.01 18.42
C GLU A 34 -27.47 27.92 19.24
N THR A 35 -28.79 27.78 19.09
CA THR A 35 -29.80 28.53 19.86
C THR A 35 -29.89 28.10 21.33
N GLN A 36 -29.43 26.88 21.67
CA GLN A 36 -29.56 26.23 22.99
C GLN A 36 -31.02 26.06 23.46
N LYS A 37 -31.95 25.96 22.50
CA LYS A 37 -33.39 25.80 22.73
C LYS A 37 -33.88 24.43 22.23
N CYS A 38 -35.03 24.00 22.74
CA CYS A 38 -35.72 22.78 22.30
C CYS A 38 -36.98 23.09 21.47
N LEU A 39 -37.30 22.21 20.53
CA LEU A 39 -38.52 22.28 19.71
C LEU A 39 -39.77 22.13 20.59
N TYR A 40 -40.66 23.11 20.53
CA TYR A 40 -41.84 23.26 21.38
C TYR A 40 -43.12 23.23 20.55
N SER A 41 -43.98 22.24 20.81
CA SER A 41 -45.33 22.17 20.28
C SER A 41 -46.23 23.21 20.97
N GLN A 42 -46.87 24.10 20.20
CA GLN A 42 -47.83 25.04 20.79
C GLN A 42 -49.10 24.31 21.29
N SER A 43 -49.79 24.90 22.26
CA SER A 43 -50.94 24.28 22.93
C SER A 43 -52.13 24.04 21.99
N SER A 44 -52.40 24.94 21.05
CA SER A 44 -53.48 24.78 20.07
C SER A 44 -53.04 23.86 18.91
N MET A 45 -53.97 23.55 18.01
CA MET A 45 -53.69 22.79 16.79
C MET A 45 -53.53 23.74 15.60
N ASN A 46 -52.78 23.32 14.58
CA ASN A 46 -52.51 24.10 13.36
C ASN A 46 -51.80 25.44 13.65
N GLN A 47 -50.82 25.42 14.57
CA GLN A 47 -49.92 26.54 14.84
C GLN A 47 -48.49 26.17 14.44
N LYS A 48 -47.68 27.15 14.00
CA LYS A 48 -46.24 26.95 13.76
C LYS A 48 -45.55 26.34 14.99
N PRO A 49 -44.66 25.34 14.83
CA PRO A 49 -43.71 24.99 15.89
C PRO A 49 -42.80 26.20 16.18
N ILE A 50 -42.32 26.27 17.42
CA ILE A 50 -41.39 27.31 17.89
C ILE A 50 -40.31 26.67 18.75
N VAL A 51 -39.23 27.38 19.05
CA VAL A 51 -38.22 26.95 20.02
C VAL A 51 -38.27 27.73 21.32
N LYS A 52 -37.92 27.08 22.44
CA LYS A 52 -37.84 27.68 23.79
C LYS A 52 -36.77 27.01 24.65
N ASP A 53 -36.37 27.67 25.74
CA ASP A 53 -35.61 27.06 26.84
C ASP A 53 -36.21 25.69 27.23
N CYS A 54 -35.44 24.61 27.11
CA CYS A 54 -35.94 23.25 27.25
C CYS A 54 -36.64 22.99 28.59
N GLY A 55 -37.97 22.87 28.57
CA GLY A 55 -38.80 22.52 29.71
C GLY A 55 -38.95 21.00 29.92
N ASN A 56 -39.55 20.63 31.05
CA ASN A 56 -39.86 19.23 31.38
C ASN A 56 -41.30 18.81 31.01
N ASP A 57 -42.11 19.72 30.48
CA ASP A 57 -43.48 19.44 30.08
C ASP A 57 -43.58 18.78 28.70
N ILE A 58 -44.70 18.08 28.48
CA ILE A 58 -44.96 17.22 27.32
C ILE A 58 -44.99 17.94 25.96
N ASN A 59 -44.95 19.27 25.94
CA ASN A 59 -44.92 20.06 24.70
C ASN A 59 -43.51 20.15 24.09
N PHE A 60 -42.46 19.97 24.90
CA PHE A 60 -41.06 19.85 24.46
C PHE A 60 -40.69 18.43 24.02
N GLN A 61 -41.60 17.48 24.23
CA GLN A 61 -41.35 16.06 24.05
C GLN A 61 -42.03 15.55 22.76
N TRP A 62 -41.34 14.70 22.04
CA TRP A 62 -41.70 14.20 20.73
C TRP A 62 -41.49 12.67 20.63
N TYR A 63 -42.32 12.02 19.82
CA TYR A 63 -42.21 10.62 19.44
C TYR A 63 -42.00 10.55 17.92
N PHE A 64 -40.99 9.80 17.48
CA PHE A 64 -40.62 9.57 16.07
C PHE A 64 -39.71 8.34 15.99
N SER A 65 -39.61 7.73 14.81
CA SER A 65 -38.69 6.64 14.50
C SER A 65 -37.43 7.19 13.80
N GLU A 66 -36.26 6.60 14.07
CA GLU A 66 -34.98 7.04 13.48
C GLU A 66 -34.71 6.38 12.12
N ASP A 67 -35.07 5.10 11.93
CA ASP A 67 -34.74 4.35 10.71
C ASP A 67 -35.89 4.23 9.69
N THR A 68 -37.13 4.59 10.04
CA THR A 68 -38.32 4.22 9.22
C THR A 68 -39.13 5.39 8.66
N GLY A 69 -38.79 6.65 8.97
CA GLY A 69 -39.57 7.81 8.52
C GLY A 69 -41.00 7.86 9.08
N ASP A 70 -41.14 7.69 10.40
CA ASP A 70 -42.43 7.80 11.11
C ASP A 70 -42.70 9.25 11.55
N TYR A 71 -43.98 9.58 11.73
CA TYR A 71 -44.45 10.91 12.10
C TYR A 71 -43.78 11.48 13.36
N PHE A 72 -43.34 12.74 13.28
CA PHE A 72 -42.94 13.53 14.44
C PHE A 72 -44.17 13.96 15.25
N ARG A 73 -44.65 13.07 16.12
CA ARG A 73 -45.81 13.29 17.00
C ARG A 73 -45.39 14.02 18.27
N SER A 74 -46.09 15.09 18.64
CA SER A 74 -45.90 15.73 19.95
C SER A 74 -46.46 14.86 21.06
N ALA A 75 -45.72 14.69 22.16
CA ALA A 75 -46.21 13.99 23.34
C ALA A 75 -47.37 14.72 24.06
N SER A 76 -47.70 15.96 23.65
CA SER A 76 -48.91 16.66 24.08
C SER A 76 -50.22 16.05 23.54
N SER A 77 -50.18 15.31 22.41
CA SER A 77 -51.32 14.54 21.88
C SER A 77 -50.89 13.64 20.73
N ASN A 78 -51.29 12.36 20.75
CA ASN A 78 -50.99 11.40 19.68
C ASN A 78 -51.48 11.83 18.27
N ASN A 79 -52.45 12.75 18.20
CA ASN A 79 -52.99 13.27 16.94
C ASN A 79 -52.33 14.59 16.49
N LYS A 80 -51.36 15.13 17.25
CA LYS A 80 -50.56 16.29 16.86
C LYS A 80 -49.25 15.82 16.20
N CYS A 81 -49.14 16.03 14.89
CA CYS A 81 -47.91 15.80 14.14
C CYS A 81 -47.27 17.13 13.72
N LEU A 82 -45.96 17.11 13.43
CA LEU A 82 -45.33 18.14 12.60
C LEU A 82 -45.73 17.89 11.14
N ASN A 83 -46.21 18.93 10.46
CA ASN A 83 -46.75 18.88 9.10
C ASN A 83 -46.15 20.01 8.24
N VAL A 84 -46.11 19.81 6.93
CA VAL A 84 -45.89 20.90 5.97
C VAL A 84 -47.25 21.55 5.63
N VAL A 85 -47.25 22.88 5.52
CA VAL A 85 -48.42 23.69 5.13
C VAL A 85 -48.27 24.16 3.70
N ASP A 86 -47.13 24.77 3.39
CA ASP A 86 -46.71 25.14 2.05
C ASP A 86 -45.24 24.79 1.88
N TYR A 87 -44.94 24.02 0.83
CA TYR A 87 -43.59 23.56 0.52
C TYR A 87 -42.71 24.68 -0.08
N PHE A 88 -43.28 25.56 -0.89
CA PHE A 88 -42.55 26.62 -1.59
C PHE A 88 -42.29 27.82 -0.67
N GLU A 89 -43.20 28.13 0.25
CA GLU A 89 -43.00 29.15 1.29
C GLU A 89 -42.29 28.62 2.55
N GLY A 90 -41.90 27.34 2.59
CA GLY A 90 -41.18 26.74 3.73
C GLY A 90 -41.97 26.69 5.04
N LEU A 91 -43.31 26.68 4.96
CA LEU A 91 -44.21 26.82 6.11
C LEU A 91 -44.54 25.47 6.75
N VAL A 92 -44.26 25.35 8.05
CA VAL A 92 -44.56 24.16 8.87
C VAL A 92 -45.52 24.47 10.02
N GLN A 93 -46.27 23.47 10.46
CA GLN A 93 -47.19 23.58 11.62
C GLN A 93 -47.23 22.30 12.44
N VAL A 94 -47.73 22.38 13.67
CA VAL A 94 -48.17 21.21 14.43
C VAL A 94 -49.67 20.98 14.22
N GLY A 95 -50.01 20.10 13.28
CA GLY A 95 -51.38 19.86 12.82
C GLY A 95 -51.89 18.44 13.11
N THR A 96 -52.97 18.05 12.43
CA THR A 96 -53.42 16.64 12.39
C THR A 96 -52.50 15.84 11.49
N CYS A 97 -52.02 14.70 11.96
CA CYS A 97 -51.25 13.74 11.16
C CYS A 97 -51.98 13.39 9.84
N LYS A 98 -51.31 13.54 8.69
CA LYS A 98 -51.81 13.17 7.35
C LYS A 98 -50.84 12.19 6.69
N GLU A 99 -51.32 11.33 5.81
CA GLU A 99 -50.53 10.23 5.20
C GLU A 99 -49.35 10.66 4.32
N ASP A 100 -49.17 11.96 4.06
CA ASP A 100 -48.04 12.53 3.29
C ASP A 100 -47.07 13.37 4.15
N ASP A 101 -47.46 13.75 5.38
CA ASP A 101 -46.71 14.66 6.27
C ASP A 101 -45.62 13.94 7.07
N PHE A 102 -44.62 13.40 6.38
CA PHE A 102 -43.46 12.78 7.04
C PHE A 102 -42.27 13.75 7.14
N PHE A 103 -41.54 13.58 8.24
CA PHE A 103 -40.19 14.09 8.42
C PHE A 103 -39.32 12.91 8.85
N TYR A 104 -38.03 12.94 8.54
CA TYR A 104 -37.07 11.98 9.09
C TYR A 104 -35.91 12.71 9.74
N TYR A 105 -35.52 12.24 10.92
CA TYR A 105 -34.24 12.61 11.52
C TYR A 105 -33.14 11.82 10.81
N SER A 106 -32.14 12.50 10.26
CA SER A 106 -31.00 11.84 9.63
C SER A 106 -29.81 11.77 10.59
N THR A 107 -28.89 10.86 10.31
CA THR A 107 -27.74 10.52 11.18
C THR A 107 -26.63 11.57 11.16
N ASP A 108 -26.74 12.53 10.25
CA ASP A 108 -26.02 13.80 10.16
C ASP A 108 -26.52 14.89 11.15
N GLY A 109 -27.69 14.70 11.78
CA GLY A 109 -28.29 15.64 12.72
C GLY A 109 -29.41 16.51 12.14
N PHE A 110 -29.67 16.47 10.83
CA PHE A 110 -30.68 17.30 10.19
C PHE A 110 -32.05 16.61 10.14
N ILE A 111 -33.13 17.39 10.25
CA ILE A 111 -34.51 16.91 10.12
C ILE A 111 -35.05 17.34 8.75
N TYR A 112 -35.20 16.37 7.87
CA TYR A 112 -35.62 16.57 6.48
C TYR A 112 -37.13 16.36 6.32
N SER A 113 -37.74 17.02 5.33
CA SER A 113 -39.09 16.70 4.87
C SER A 113 -39.11 15.52 3.89
N SER A 114 -40.17 14.72 3.87
CA SER A 114 -40.40 13.74 2.79
C SER A 114 -40.70 14.37 1.43
N PHE A 115 -41.15 15.63 1.41
CA PHE A 115 -41.52 16.31 0.17
C PHE A 115 -40.33 16.70 -0.71
N ALA A 116 -39.12 16.89 -0.15
CA ALA A 116 -37.86 16.91 -0.88
C ALA A 116 -36.61 16.89 0.04
N ASP A 117 -35.53 16.28 -0.44
CA ASP A 117 -34.22 16.20 0.24
C ASP A 117 -33.45 17.53 0.31
N ASP A 118 -33.86 18.57 -0.43
CA ASP A 118 -33.26 19.92 -0.36
C ASP A 118 -33.86 20.79 0.75
N LYS A 119 -34.83 20.29 1.52
CA LYS A 119 -35.54 21.07 2.55
C LYS A 119 -35.42 20.51 3.98
N CYS A 120 -34.84 21.35 4.85
CA CYS A 120 -34.45 21.02 6.23
C CYS A 120 -35.15 21.93 7.25
N LEU A 121 -35.53 21.34 8.39
CA LEU A 121 -36.13 22.05 9.51
C LEU A 121 -35.06 22.86 10.28
N GLY A 122 -35.26 24.17 10.45
CA GLY A 122 -34.29 25.03 11.11
C GLY A 122 -34.84 26.43 11.42
N PHE A 123 -33.94 27.38 11.62
CA PHE A 123 -34.27 28.79 11.91
C PHE A 123 -34.08 29.70 10.71
N ASP A 124 -34.69 30.88 10.79
CA ASP A 124 -34.43 32.02 9.93
C ASP A 124 -33.06 32.64 10.29
N GLU A 125 -32.03 32.39 9.47
CA GLU A 125 -30.68 32.90 9.71
C GLU A 125 -30.57 34.43 9.57
N GLU A 126 -31.48 35.08 8.84
CA GLU A 126 -31.53 36.54 8.75
C GLU A 126 -32.12 37.17 10.03
N ASN A 127 -32.78 36.38 10.88
CA ASN A 127 -33.45 36.84 12.09
C ASN A 127 -33.38 35.83 13.26
N PRO A 128 -32.18 35.55 13.82
CA PRO A 128 -31.97 34.51 14.85
C PRO A 128 -32.60 34.80 16.22
N ASP A 129 -33.13 36.00 16.45
CA ASP A 129 -33.98 36.31 17.62
C ASP A 129 -35.43 35.80 17.46
N ASN A 130 -35.81 35.32 16.27
CA ASN A 130 -37.13 34.75 15.99
C ASN A 130 -37.23 33.31 16.55
N ASP A 131 -38.19 33.07 17.45
CA ASP A 131 -38.47 31.72 17.99
C ASP A 131 -39.20 30.80 16.98
N GLU A 132 -39.60 31.29 15.80
CA GLU A 132 -40.24 30.47 14.77
C GLU A 132 -39.29 29.48 14.09
N VAL A 133 -39.80 28.28 13.81
CA VAL A 133 -39.10 27.24 13.05
C VAL A 133 -39.67 27.16 11.63
N ILE A 134 -38.79 27.08 10.65
CA ILE A 134 -39.08 27.07 9.21
C ILE A 134 -38.55 25.80 8.54
N LEU A 135 -38.98 25.56 7.30
CA LEU A 135 -38.46 24.54 6.40
C LEU A 135 -37.60 25.22 5.32
N GLY A 136 -36.34 25.50 5.65
CA GLY A 136 -35.37 26.19 4.80
C GLY A 136 -34.69 25.24 3.80
N SER A 137 -33.80 25.78 2.96
CA SER A 137 -32.89 24.95 2.15
C SER A 137 -31.90 24.18 3.04
N CYS A 138 -31.52 22.96 2.68
CA CYS A 138 -30.59 22.12 3.43
C CYS A 138 -29.12 22.55 3.27
N ASP A 139 -28.82 23.75 3.76
CA ASP A 139 -27.49 24.38 3.69
C ASP A 139 -26.52 23.85 4.78
N GLN A 140 -26.93 22.81 5.52
CA GLN A 140 -26.17 22.08 6.56
C GLN A 140 -25.58 22.97 7.68
N THR A 141 -26.27 24.06 8.03
CA THR A 141 -25.78 25.03 9.02
C THR A 141 -26.09 24.63 10.47
N ALA A 142 -25.41 25.27 11.43
CA ALA A 142 -25.66 25.06 12.86
C ALA A 142 -27.08 25.48 13.32
N TYR A 143 -27.82 26.23 12.48
CA TYR A 143 -29.24 26.55 12.69
C TYR A 143 -30.21 25.47 12.19
N GLN A 144 -29.70 24.43 11.52
CA GLN A 144 -30.48 23.30 11.00
C GLN A 144 -30.11 21.97 11.69
N GLU A 145 -29.00 21.92 12.44
CA GLU A 145 -28.56 20.78 13.24
C GLU A 145 -29.44 20.60 14.50
N TRP A 146 -29.95 19.38 14.73
CA TRP A 146 -30.71 19.01 15.93
C TRP A 146 -30.07 17.81 16.62
N GLU A 147 -29.97 17.84 17.95
CA GLU A 147 -29.63 16.67 18.76
C GLU A 147 -30.90 16.01 19.33
N ILE A 148 -30.96 14.67 19.28
CA ILE A 148 -31.94 13.89 20.03
C ILE A 148 -31.47 13.70 21.48
N TRP A 149 -32.36 13.98 22.43
CA TRP A 149 -32.09 13.84 23.86
C TRP A 149 -33.13 12.97 24.57
N ASN A 150 -32.66 11.94 25.27
CA ASN A 150 -33.48 11.01 26.06
C ASN A 150 -33.95 11.58 27.41
N GLU A 151 -33.40 12.72 27.83
CA GLU A 151 -33.76 13.51 29.02
C GLU A 151 -33.51 14.99 28.71
N ASN A 152 -34.16 15.92 29.42
CA ASN A 152 -33.99 17.35 29.17
C ASN A 152 -32.50 17.80 29.18
N PRO A 153 -31.98 18.40 28.08
CA PRO A 153 -30.59 18.85 27.98
C PRO A 153 -30.14 19.76 29.14
N ASN A 154 -31.06 20.57 29.69
CA ASN A 154 -30.78 21.46 30.82
C ASN A 154 -30.33 20.71 32.09
N LYS A 155 -30.63 19.40 32.27
CA LYS A 155 -30.09 18.57 33.37
C LYS A 155 -28.55 18.60 33.36
N TYR A 156 -27.95 18.59 32.18
CA TYR A 156 -26.51 18.41 31.97
C TYR A 156 -25.80 19.75 31.76
N PHE A 157 -26.32 20.61 30.88
CA PHE A 157 -25.70 21.91 30.57
C PHE A 157 -25.79 22.94 31.71
N LYS A 158 -26.79 22.84 32.59
CA LYS A 158 -26.96 23.72 33.77
C LYS A 158 -26.58 23.03 35.10
N ALA A 159 -25.89 21.89 35.03
CA ALA A 159 -25.33 21.20 36.21
C ALA A 159 -24.24 22.03 36.91
N LYS A 160 -24.10 21.85 38.23
CA LYS A 160 -22.94 22.39 38.96
C LYS A 160 -21.73 21.51 38.70
N THR A 161 -20.61 22.10 38.29
CA THR A 161 -19.39 21.36 37.95
C THR A 161 -18.30 21.50 39.02
N GLN A 162 -17.32 20.59 38.97
CA GLN A 162 -16.10 20.59 39.78
C GLN A 162 -14.89 20.18 38.92
N THR A 163 -13.70 20.68 39.24
CA THR A 163 -12.44 20.29 38.56
C THR A 163 -11.72 19.20 39.32
N VAL A 164 -11.38 18.10 38.64
CA VAL A 164 -10.82 16.88 39.23
C VAL A 164 -9.72 16.29 38.34
N TRP A 165 -8.96 15.36 38.91
CA TRP A 165 -8.22 14.32 38.19
C TRP A 165 -9.08 13.05 38.19
N ILE A 166 -9.05 12.31 37.08
CA ILE A 166 -9.66 10.97 36.97
C ILE A 166 -8.48 9.99 36.88
N PHE A 167 -8.35 9.12 37.87
CA PHE A 167 -7.13 8.36 38.15
C PHE A 167 -7.39 6.87 38.18
N ASN A 168 -6.69 6.10 37.34
CA ASN A 168 -6.68 4.65 37.44
C ASN A 168 -5.70 4.22 38.53
N ASN A 169 -6.25 3.63 39.58
CA ASN A 169 -5.52 3.26 40.80
C ASN A 169 -4.76 1.92 40.71
N ARG A 170 -5.03 1.09 39.69
CA ARG A 170 -4.33 -0.18 39.43
C ARG A 170 -3.10 0.02 38.55
N LEU A 171 -3.20 0.89 37.55
CA LEU A 171 -2.14 1.25 36.60
C LEU A 171 -1.25 2.42 37.08
N GLU A 172 -1.69 3.16 38.10
CA GLU A 172 -1.09 4.42 38.59
C GLU A 172 -1.00 5.52 37.51
N LYS A 173 -2.04 5.67 36.68
CA LYS A 173 -2.10 6.64 35.58
C LYS A 173 -3.38 7.48 35.61
N CYS A 174 -3.32 8.71 35.10
CA CYS A 174 -4.46 9.62 34.96
C CYS A 174 -5.08 9.54 33.56
N LEU A 175 -6.38 9.83 33.46
CA LEU A 175 -7.08 10.11 32.21
C LEU A 175 -6.65 11.48 31.66
N TYR A 176 -6.17 11.50 30.42
CA TYR A 176 -5.71 12.69 29.70
C TYR A 176 -6.65 13.03 28.55
N ALA A 177 -7.08 14.30 28.52
CA ALA A 177 -7.80 14.85 27.38
C ALA A 177 -6.92 14.85 26.13
N GLY A 178 -7.52 14.61 24.97
CA GLY A 178 -6.91 14.82 23.65
C GLY A 178 -6.41 16.27 23.46
N ASN A 179 -5.60 16.50 22.42
CA ASN A 179 -4.96 17.80 22.17
C ASN A 179 -5.78 18.75 21.28
N ARG A 180 -6.78 18.23 20.54
CA ARG A 180 -7.67 18.94 19.61
C ARG A 180 -9.07 18.30 19.61
N ALA A 181 -10.03 18.89 18.90
CA ALA A 181 -11.24 18.17 18.48
C ALA A 181 -10.88 16.91 17.68
N SER A 182 -11.75 15.90 17.72
CA SER A 182 -11.62 14.56 17.11
C SER A 182 -10.41 13.72 17.57
N SER A 183 -9.56 14.23 18.47
CA SER A 183 -8.44 13.44 19.01
C SER A 183 -8.90 12.50 20.13
N LYS A 184 -8.38 11.26 20.17
CA LYS A 184 -8.78 10.24 21.16
C LYS A 184 -8.32 10.61 22.59
N PRO A 185 -9.11 10.33 23.65
CA PRO A 185 -8.63 10.40 25.03
C PRO A 185 -7.63 9.27 25.31
N ILE A 186 -6.66 9.54 26.19
CA ILE A 186 -5.57 8.60 26.52
C ILE A 186 -5.35 8.49 28.03
N ILE A 187 -4.55 7.52 28.48
CA ILE A 187 -4.04 7.41 29.85
C ILE A 187 -2.55 7.80 29.91
N GLY A 188 -2.10 8.43 31.00
CA GLY A 188 -0.71 8.91 31.14
C GLY A 188 -0.29 9.21 32.57
N ASP A 189 1.00 9.44 32.80
CA ASP A 189 1.55 9.81 34.12
C ASP A 189 0.94 11.11 34.65
N CYS A 190 0.35 11.10 35.85
CA CYS A 190 -0.38 12.23 36.39
C CYS A 190 0.48 13.50 36.57
N ASP A 191 0.00 14.66 36.12
CA ASP A 191 0.60 15.98 36.35
C ASP A 191 -0.42 17.07 36.72
N ASP A 192 0.01 18.32 36.86
CA ASP A 192 -0.86 19.48 37.15
C ASP A 192 -1.38 20.21 35.88
N SER A 193 -1.18 19.67 34.68
CA SER A 193 -1.57 20.30 33.41
C SER A 193 -3.09 20.35 33.21
N ASN A 194 -3.51 21.17 32.24
CA ASN A 194 -4.92 21.25 31.84
C ASN A 194 -5.41 20.02 31.07
N ARG A 195 -4.52 19.11 30.65
CA ARG A 195 -4.91 17.85 29.98
C ARG A 195 -5.18 16.72 30.97
N ALA A 196 -4.52 16.71 32.13
CA ALA A 196 -4.76 15.75 33.22
C ALA A 196 -6.03 16.05 34.04
N LYS A 197 -6.70 17.17 33.75
CA LYS A 197 -7.79 17.74 34.54
C LYS A 197 -9.09 17.81 33.77
N TRP A 198 -10.16 17.48 34.48
CA TRP A 198 -11.51 17.37 33.95
C TRP A 198 -12.47 18.21 34.77
N GLU A 199 -13.31 18.98 34.09
CA GLU A 199 -14.56 19.52 34.61
C GLU A 199 -15.62 18.42 34.49
N ILE A 200 -16.20 18.01 35.62
CA ILE A 200 -17.27 17.00 35.69
C ILE A 200 -18.46 17.54 36.51
N SER A 201 -19.59 16.86 36.45
CA SER A 201 -20.70 17.12 37.40
C SER A 201 -20.23 16.96 38.85
N ALA A 202 -20.74 17.80 39.75
CA ALA A 202 -20.51 17.68 41.18
C ALA A 202 -21.34 16.57 41.85
N SER A 203 -22.36 16.03 41.16
CA SER A 203 -23.20 14.91 41.61
C SER A 203 -24.11 14.42 40.47
N GLY A 204 -24.18 13.11 40.24
CA GLY A 204 -25.02 12.50 39.22
C GLY A 204 -24.45 12.61 37.80
N ASP A 205 -25.09 11.90 36.85
CA ASP A 205 -24.67 11.79 35.45
C ASP A 205 -24.29 13.15 34.83
N GLY A 206 -23.24 13.15 34.02
CA GLY A 206 -22.68 14.39 33.48
C GLY A 206 -21.71 14.19 32.33
N PHE A 207 -21.16 15.30 31.86
CA PHE A 207 -20.10 15.28 30.86
C PHE A 207 -18.73 15.05 31.51
N LEU A 208 -17.85 14.32 30.81
CA LEU A 208 -16.42 14.35 31.06
C LEU A 208 -15.80 15.42 30.17
N LYS A 209 -15.67 16.65 30.70
CA LYS A 209 -15.29 17.84 29.93
C LYS A 209 -13.87 18.30 30.25
N SER A 210 -13.03 18.40 29.24
CA SER A 210 -11.66 18.92 29.39
C SER A 210 -11.67 20.42 29.72
N LEU A 211 -10.60 20.93 30.35
CA LEU A 211 -10.45 22.37 30.58
C LEU A 211 -10.31 23.20 29.29
N ASN A 212 -10.14 22.54 28.14
CA ASN A 212 -10.21 23.14 26.80
C ASN A 212 -11.64 23.17 26.22
N LYS A 213 -12.66 22.88 27.04
CA LYS A 213 -14.10 22.83 26.74
C LYS A 213 -14.61 21.67 25.85
N TYR A 214 -13.74 20.82 25.29
CA TYR A 214 -14.16 19.60 24.61
C TYR A 214 -14.60 18.53 25.61
N CYS A 215 -15.66 17.78 25.31
CA CYS A 215 -16.10 16.61 26.07
C CYS A 215 -15.57 15.31 25.45
N ILE A 216 -15.54 14.22 26.21
CA ILE A 216 -15.43 12.88 25.63
C ILE A 216 -16.77 12.54 24.96
N ASN A 217 -16.72 12.08 23.72
CA ASN A 217 -17.87 11.65 22.92
C ASN A 217 -17.76 10.17 22.59
N ILE A 218 -18.91 9.52 22.44
CA ILE A 218 -19.04 8.16 21.90
C ILE A 218 -19.41 8.29 20.43
N ASP A 219 -18.47 8.03 19.54
CA ASP A 219 -18.68 8.21 18.11
C ASP A 219 -19.46 7.03 17.52
N ASP A 220 -19.05 5.81 17.90
CA ASP A 220 -19.74 4.57 17.61
C ASP A 220 -19.87 3.70 18.88
N PRO A 221 -21.11 3.40 19.35
CA PRO A 221 -21.33 2.55 20.51
C PRO A 221 -21.00 1.06 20.26
N TYR A 222 -20.96 0.59 19.00
CA TYR A 222 -20.71 -0.81 18.65
C TYR A 222 -19.23 -1.19 18.77
N SER A 223 -18.30 -0.43 18.17
CA SER A 223 -16.85 -0.52 18.44
C SER A 223 -16.49 0.01 19.84
N GLY A 224 -17.25 0.99 20.33
CA GLY A 224 -16.96 1.71 21.58
C GLY A 224 -15.97 2.87 21.43
N THR A 225 -15.75 3.34 20.19
CA THR A 225 -14.76 4.37 19.87
C THR A 225 -15.04 5.70 20.59
N LEU A 226 -14.00 6.28 21.18
CA LEU A 226 -14.05 7.54 21.95
C LEU A 226 -13.17 8.63 21.30
N THR A 227 -13.70 9.85 21.17
CA THR A 227 -12.90 11.05 20.83
C THR A 227 -13.23 12.26 21.71
N MET A 228 -12.42 13.31 21.62
CA MET A 228 -12.69 14.62 22.20
C MET A 228 -13.51 15.48 21.23
N GLY A 229 -14.73 15.84 21.58
CA GLY A 229 -15.63 16.57 20.68
C GLY A 229 -16.46 17.66 21.36
N SER A 230 -17.46 18.11 20.60
CA SER A 230 -18.54 18.96 21.09
C SER A 230 -19.37 18.22 22.14
N CYS A 231 -19.60 18.86 23.29
CA CYS A 231 -20.51 18.34 24.32
C CYS A 231 -21.96 18.32 23.79
N GLY A 232 -22.57 17.13 23.79
CA GLY A 232 -23.92 16.83 23.29
C GLY A 232 -24.47 15.53 23.90
N SER A 233 -25.55 14.98 23.35
CA SER A 233 -26.21 13.80 23.94
C SER A 233 -25.37 12.52 23.93
N ARG A 234 -24.38 12.41 23.02
CA ARG A 234 -23.38 11.30 23.00
C ARG A 234 -22.21 11.48 23.97
N SER A 235 -22.18 12.57 24.75
CA SER A 235 -21.10 12.90 25.69
C SER A 235 -21.41 12.57 27.16
N ILE A 236 -22.57 11.95 27.43
CA ILE A 236 -23.05 11.68 28.79
C ILE A 236 -22.40 10.42 29.35
N PHE A 237 -21.80 10.54 30.54
CA PHE A 237 -21.32 9.42 31.36
C PHE A 237 -22.05 9.39 32.70
N ASN A 238 -22.14 8.20 33.29
CA ASN A 238 -22.74 7.99 34.60
C ASN A 238 -21.87 8.57 35.73
N ASP A 239 -22.48 8.87 36.88
CA ASP A 239 -21.71 9.10 38.11
C ASP A 239 -20.95 7.82 38.48
N ILE A 240 -19.62 7.88 38.50
CA ILE A 240 -18.73 6.74 38.80
C ILE A 240 -19.05 6.15 40.18
N THR A 241 -19.55 6.96 41.11
CA THR A 241 -19.92 6.51 42.46
C THR A 241 -21.27 5.78 42.54
N GLU A 242 -21.99 5.67 41.41
CA GLU A 242 -23.26 4.93 41.28
C GLU A 242 -23.18 3.77 40.23
N THR A 243 -22.01 3.50 39.65
CA THR A 243 -21.82 2.36 38.71
C THR A 243 -21.63 1.02 39.44
N PHE A 244 -21.67 -0.08 38.68
CA PHE A 244 -21.80 -1.47 39.16
C PHE A 244 -20.80 -1.88 40.27
N ASN A 245 -19.61 -1.29 40.27
CA ASN A 245 -18.50 -1.60 41.18
C ASN A 245 -17.96 -0.38 41.96
N GLU A 246 -18.61 0.80 41.87
CA GLU A 246 -18.14 2.10 42.39
C GLU A 246 -16.76 2.57 41.83
N GLU A 247 -16.16 1.87 40.86
CA GLU A 247 -14.83 2.16 40.28
C GLU A 247 -14.81 2.27 38.74
N SER A 248 -15.90 2.04 38.00
CA SER A 248 -15.87 2.05 36.52
C SER A 248 -16.65 3.21 35.88
N ILE A 249 -16.10 3.76 34.79
CA ILE A 249 -16.72 4.82 33.97
C ILE A 249 -17.61 4.15 32.92
N MET A 250 -18.91 4.45 32.94
CA MET A 250 -19.93 3.89 32.02
C MET A 250 -20.74 5.02 31.37
N SER A 251 -21.45 4.72 30.28
CA SER A 251 -22.40 5.66 29.65
C SER A 251 -23.81 5.07 29.54
N PRO A 252 -24.88 5.86 29.78
CA PRO A 252 -26.25 5.44 29.55
C PRO A 252 -26.55 5.02 28.10
N GLN A 253 -25.74 5.45 27.13
CA GLN A 253 -25.91 5.14 25.71
C GLN A 253 -25.41 3.73 25.33
N THR A 254 -24.74 3.01 26.25
CA THR A 254 -24.13 1.70 25.97
C THR A 254 -24.50 0.65 27.01
N ASN A 255 -24.94 -0.52 26.56
CA ASN A 255 -25.31 -1.63 27.46
C ASN A 255 -24.06 -2.37 27.96
N LYS A 256 -23.66 -2.13 29.22
CA LYS A 256 -22.54 -2.81 29.93
C LYS A 256 -21.13 -2.61 29.34
N LYS A 257 -20.86 -1.43 28.75
CA LYS A 257 -19.50 -1.03 28.40
C LYS A 257 -18.88 -0.06 29.40
N CYS A 258 -17.59 -0.22 29.61
CA CYS A 258 -16.75 0.50 30.57
C CYS A 258 -15.53 1.09 29.86
N VAL A 259 -15.09 2.28 30.26
CA VAL A 259 -13.86 2.89 29.71
C VAL A 259 -12.64 2.10 30.21
N GLY A 260 -11.84 1.60 29.28
CA GLY A 260 -10.58 0.91 29.55
C GLY A 260 -9.58 1.06 28.40
N LEU A 261 -8.43 0.40 28.48
CA LEU A 261 -7.43 0.41 27.42
C LEU A 261 -7.92 -0.41 26.22
N PHE A 262 -7.77 0.14 25.01
CA PHE A 262 -8.18 -0.53 23.76
C PHE A 262 -7.60 -1.96 23.64
N LYS A 263 -6.38 -2.18 24.14
CA LYS A 263 -5.68 -3.47 24.18
C LYS A 263 -5.13 -3.75 25.59
N SER A 264 -6.02 -3.95 26.56
CA SER A 264 -5.79 -4.19 28.00
C SER A 264 -4.74 -5.23 28.43
N ASN A 265 -4.16 -6.02 27.52
CA ASN A 265 -3.04 -6.93 27.82
C ASN A 265 -1.66 -6.35 27.41
N ASN A 266 -1.60 -5.11 26.92
CA ASN A 266 -0.37 -4.46 26.45
C ASN A 266 0.08 -3.33 27.39
N SER A 267 1.26 -3.48 27.99
CA SER A 267 1.86 -2.50 28.91
C SER A 267 2.35 -1.20 28.25
N SER A 268 2.18 -1.04 26.93
CA SER A 268 2.45 0.20 26.19
C SER A 268 1.22 0.81 25.52
N GLU A 269 0.03 0.21 25.69
CA GLU A 269 -1.20 0.82 25.20
C GLU A 269 -1.59 2.00 26.10
N THR A 270 -2.02 3.10 25.48
CA THR A 270 -2.45 4.31 26.18
C THR A 270 -3.80 4.82 25.72
N ARG A 271 -4.33 4.32 24.60
CA ARG A 271 -5.61 4.76 24.02
C ARG A 271 -6.77 4.09 24.74
N LEU A 272 -7.84 4.86 24.96
CA LEU A 272 -9.02 4.42 25.69
C LEU A 272 -10.20 4.13 24.76
N ASN A 273 -11.01 3.14 25.13
CA ASN A 273 -12.16 2.65 24.38
C ASN A 273 -13.27 2.19 25.35
N LEU A 274 -14.53 2.18 24.91
CA LEU A 274 -15.62 1.52 25.62
C LEU A 274 -15.59 0.01 25.34
N ASN A 275 -14.95 -0.72 26.24
CA ASN A 275 -14.83 -2.18 26.22
C ASN A 275 -15.97 -2.82 27.03
N GLU A 276 -16.21 -4.12 26.86
CA GLU A 276 -17.09 -4.86 27.78
C GLU A 276 -16.60 -4.73 29.24
N CYS A 277 -17.50 -4.42 30.16
CA CYS A 277 -17.17 -4.25 31.58
C CYS A 277 -16.64 -5.55 32.21
N ASN A 278 -15.51 -5.47 32.92
CA ASN A 278 -14.87 -6.60 33.59
C ASN A 278 -14.14 -6.15 34.86
N GLU A 279 -14.47 -6.73 36.02
CA GLU A 279 -13.87 -6.40 37.32
C GLU A 279 -12.48 -7.03 37.54
N ASP A 280 -12.05 -7.98 36.70
CA ASP A 280 -10.70 -8.56 36.71
C ASP A 280 -9.69 -7.71 35.87
N LYS A 281 -10.08 -6.50 35.44
CA LYS A 281 -9.34 -5.70 34.45
C LYS A 281 -8.85 -4.38 35.02
N ASP A 282 -7.58 -4.36 35.43
CA ASP A 282 -6.87 -3.20 35.98
C ASP A 282 -7.15 -1.88 35.25
N ASP A 283 -7.25 -1.90 33.91
CA ASP A 283 -7.49 -0.75 33.06
C ASP A 283 -8.90 -0.12 33.17
N GLN A 284 -9.86 -0.78 33.83
CA GLN A 284 -11.26 -0.35 33.97
C GLN A 284 -11.61 0.22 35.37
N HIS A 285 -10.63 0.34 36.28
CA HIS A 285 -10.80 0.92 37.62
C HIS A 285 -10.34 2.38 37.65
N TRP A 286 -11.18 3.29 38.15
CA TRP A 286 -11.03 4.73 38.08
C TRP A 286 -11.57 5.41 39.34
N GLU A 287 -10.82 6.37 39.86
CA GLU A 287 -11.14 7.16 41.06
C GLU A 287 -11.16 8.66 40.73
N ILE A 288 -12.15 9.38 41.25
CA ILE A 288 -12.25 10.84 41.14
C ILE A 288 -11.47 11.49 42.28
N LEU A 289 -10.41 12.22 41.96
CA LEU A 289 -9.54 12.88 42.94
C LEU A 289 -9.53 14.40 42.72
N SER A 290 -9.86 15.17 43.77
CA SER A 290 -9.82 16.65 43.76
C SER A 290 -8.43 17.22 44.08
N ILE A 291 -7.41 16.37 44.18
CA ILE A 291 -5.99 16.69 44.38
C ILE A 291 -5.16 15.81 43.45
N ASN A 292 -4.08 16.35 42.88
CA ASN A 292 -3.13 15.61 42.05
C ASN A 292 -2.68 14.30 42.74
N PRO A 293 -2.83 13.12 42.10
CA PRO A 293 -2.49 11.82 42.69
C PRO A 293 -1.07 11.71 43.27
N ASN A 294 -0.08 12.40 42.66
CA ASN A 294 1.31 12.40 43.11
C ASN A 294 1.54 13.15 44.43
N LYS A 295 0.51 13.86 44.94
CA LYS A 295 0.55 14.67 46.17
C LYS A 295 -0.37 14.13 47.27
N VAL A 296 -1.00 12.97 47.05
CA VAL A 296 -1.95 12.39 48.01
C VAL A 296 -1.21 11.54 49.04
N ASN A 297 -1.58 11.69 50.32
CA ASN A 297 -1.03 10.85 51.38
C ASN A 297 -1.52 9.40 51.20
N ARG A 298 -0.58 8.45 51.11
CA ARG A 298 -0.88 7.01 51.08
C ARG A 298 -0.84 6.39 52.48
N CYS A 299 -1.47 5.24 52.64
CA CYS A 299 -1.49 4.41 53.84
C CYS A 299 -1.35 2.93 53.48
N GLY A 300 -0.93 2.10 54.43
CA GLY A 300 -0.73 0.66 54.23
C GLY A 300 0.74 0.24 54.14
N GLY A 301 0.99 -0.88 53.46
CA GLY A 301 2.29 -1.55 53.40
C GLY A 301 3.39 -0.65 52.85
N GLY A 302 4.27 -0.16 53.73
CA GLY A 302 5.36 0.78 53.38
C GLY A 302 5.00 2.27 53.50
N HIS A 303 3.72 2.63 53.61
CA HIS A 303 3.26 4.03 53.69
C HIS A 303 2.69 4.43 55.06
N GLY A 304 2.31 3.48 55.92
CA GLY A 304 1.95 3.76 57.31
C GLY A 304 0.48 4.18 57.50
N ARG A 305 0.24 5.05 58.50
CA ARG A 305 -1.11 5.49 58.92
C ARG A 305 -1.45 6.87 58.39
N CYS A 306 -2.72 7.10 58.12
CA CYS A 306 -3.23 8.41 57.73
C CYS A 306 -3.11 9.47 58.85
N PRO A 307 -2.99 10.75 58.49
CA PRO A 307 -3.10 11.88 59.43
C PRO A 307 -4.34 11.81 60.33
N LEU A 308 -4.22 12.41 61.52
CA LEU A 308 -5.27 12.37 62.54
C LEU A 308 -6.61 12.91 62.02
N SER A 309 -7.60 12.01 61.96
CA SER A 309 -8.96 12.24 61.44
C SER A 309 -9.16 12.11 59.93
N GLN A 310 -8.20 11.52 59.22
CA GLN A 310 -8.42 10.94 57.89
C GLN A 310 -8.69 9.43 57.97
N CYS A 311 -9.44 8.94 56.99
CA CYS A 311 -9.80 7.56 56.74
C CYS A 311 -8.81 6.96 55.72
N CYS A 312 -8.52 5.67 55.80
CA CYS A 312 -7.68 4.96 54.84
C CYS A 312 -8.58 4.11 53.94
N SER A 313 -8.65 4.41 52.63
CA SER A 313 -9.45 3.63 51.68
C SER A 313 -8.90 2.20 51.52
N ILE A 314 -9.69 1.28 50.95
CA ILE A 314 -9.20 -0.07 50.58
C ILE A 314 -7.96 0.00 49.68
N ASN A 315 -7.90 1.00 48.79
CA ASN A 315 -6.81 1.22 47.84
C ASN A 315 -5.59 1.96 48.46
N GLY A 316 -5.54 2.14 49.78
CA GLY A 316 -4.37 2.67 50.48
C GLY A 316 -4.18 4.19 50.36
N ILE A 317 -5.28 4.95 50.26
CA ILE A 317 -5.27 6.41 50.12
C ILE A 317 -5.93 7.08 51.34
N CYS A 318 -5.38 8.21 51.79
CA CYS A 318 -5.86 8.96 52.95
C CYS A 318 -6.77 10.14 52.57
N GLY A 319 -7.98 10.16 53.12
CA GLY A 319 -8.98 11.20 52.82
C GLY A 319 -10.16 11.18 53.79
N THR A 320 -11.17 12.02 53.53
CA THR A 320 -12.36 12.17 54.40
C THR A 320 -13.69 11.98 53.67
N SER A 321 -13.68 11.52 52.42
CA SER A 321 -14.89 11.29 51.62
C SER A 321 -15.57 9.96 51.95
N LYS A 322 -16.81 9.78 51.48
CA LYS A 322 -17.58 8.53 51.65
C LYS A 322 -16.81 7.29 51.15
N ALA A 323 -16.11 7.40 50.02
CA ALA A 323 -15.27 6.32 49.47
C ALA A 323 -14.08 5.97 50.39
N HIS A 324 -13.49 6.97 51.05
CA HIS A 324 -12.35 6.76 51.95
C HIS A 324 -12.78 6.19 53.32
N CYS A 325 -13.96 6.58 53.82
CA CYS A 325 -14.43 6.26 55.17
C CYS A 325 -15.50 5.14 55.21
N GLY A 326 -15.89 4.61 54.05
CA GLY A 326 -17.02 3.71 53.85
C GLY A 326 -16.68 2.22 53.96
N LYS A 327 -17.30 1.42 53.10
CA LYS A 327 -17.13 -0.03 53.03
C LYS A 327 -15.65 -0.35 52.73
N ASN A 328 -15.11 -1.36 53.41
CA ASN A 328 -13.70 -1.79 53.29
C ASN A 328 -12.62 -0.76 53.66
N CYS A 329 -12.97 0.36 54.32
CA CYS A 329 -11.99 1.28 54.92
C CYS A 329 -11.07 0.53 55.90
N GLN A 330 -9.75 0.78 55.80
CA GLN A 330 -8.72 0.08 56.58
C GLN A 330 -8.58 0.70 57.98
N SER A 331 -9.34 0.18 58.93
CA SER A 331 -9.49 0.74 60.29
C SER A 331 -8.24 0.69 61.17
N GLU A 332 -7.26 -0.15 60.82
CA GLU A 332 -5.94 -0.16 61.46
C GLU A 332 -5.02 0.96 60.95
N LEU A 333 -5.41 1.65 59.87
CA LEU A 333 -4.58 2.61 59.12
C LEU A 333 -5.20 4.01 59.01
N GLY A 334 -6.52 4.14 59.20
CA GLY A 334 -7.24 5.42 59.31
C GLY A 334 -8.53 5.29 60.13
N LYS A 335 -9.22 6.41 60.42
CA LYS A 335 -10.49 6.36 61.16
C LYS A 335 -11.64 5.94 60.24
N CYS A 336 -12.18 4.73 60.40
CA CYS A 336 -13.32 4.25 59.61
C CYS A 336 -14.66 4.43 60.33
N ASN A 337 -15.75 4.62 59.55
CA ASN A 337 -17.08 4.87 60.11
C ASN A 337 -17.77 3.57 60.57
N ASN A 338 -17.41 3.09 61.78
CA ASN A 338 -18.04 1.96 62.45
C ASN A 338 -19.48 2.25 62.91
N SER A 339 -20.40 2.42 61.97
CA SER A 339 -21.84 2.42 62.26
C SER A 339 -22.36 0.98 62.32
N LYS A 340 -22.87 0.55 63.48
CA LYS A 340 -23.52 -0.75 63.62
C LYS A 340 -24.88 -0.72 62.94
N THR A 341 -25.09 -1.61 61.97
CA THR A 341 -26.42 -1.89 61.42
C THR A 341 -27.41 -2.20 62.54
N THR A 342 -28.44 -1.39 62.69
CA THR A 342 -29.56 -1.67 63.60
C THR A 342 -30.80 -1.93 62.74
N THR A 343 -31.17 -3.20 62.67
CA THR A 343 -32.24 -3.70 61.81
C THR A 343 -33.62 -3.30 62.33
N THR A 344 -34.49 -2.83 61.44
CA THR A 344 -35.95 -2.94 61.61
C THR A 344 -36.52 -3.61 60.37
N THR A 345 -37.30 -4.67 60.58
CA THR A 345 -37.72 -5.63 59.56
C THR A 345 -39.02 -5.22 58.86
N THR A 346 -39.22 -5.59 57.58
CA THR A 346 -40.44 -6.29 57.12
C THR A 346 -40.18 -7.05 55.81
N THR A 347 -40.64 -8.31 55.79
CA THR A 347 -40.60 -9.36 54.77
C THR A 347 -41.23 -8.93 53.42
N THR A 348 -40.88 -9.49 52.25
CA THR A 348 -41.40 -10.80 51.74
C THR A 348 -40.59 -11.23 50.50
N THR A 349 -39.70 -12.23 50.58
CA THR A 349 -39.89 -13.69 50.31
C THR A 349 -39.91 -14.10 48.83
N THR A 350 -39.01 -15.01 48.45
CA THR A 350 -38.73 -15.45 47.07
C THR A 350 -39.02 -16.95 46.87
N THR A 351 -39.64 -17.36 45.76
CA THR A 351 -39.71 -18.76 45.28
C THR A 351 -40.10 -18.87 43.79
N THR A 352 -39.82 -19.90 42.97
CA THR A 352 -38.61 -20.74 42.71
C THR A 352 -38.85 -21.54 41.40
N THR A 353 -37.82 -21.76 40.56
CA THR A 353 -37.62 -22.95 39.66
C THR A 353 -38.56 -23.33 38.47
N ARG A 354 -37.92 -23.51 37.28
CA ARG A 354 -37.74 -24.79 36.51
C ARG A 354 -38.43 -25.03 35.13
N ARG A 355 -37.58 -25.51 34.18
CA ARG A 355 -37.76 -26.27 32.90
C ARG A 355 -38.97 -27.26 32.88
N THR A 356 -39.57 -27.73 31.76
CA THR A 356 -38.97 -28.42 30.59
C THR A 356 -39.99 -28.76 29.46
N THR A 357 -39.60 -28.64 28.16
CA THR A 357 -39.94 -29.48 26.96
C THR A 357 -41.37 -29.78 26.43
N THR A 358 -41.43 -29.95 25.08
CA THR A 358 -42.40 -30.72 24.23
C THR A 358 -43.81 -30.10 23.99
N THR A 359 -44.50 -30.26 22.83
CA THR A 359 -44.32 -31.13 21.64
C THR A 359 -44.76 -30.45 20.32
N THR A 360 -44.27 -30.95 19.18
CA THR A 360 -44.72 -30.63 17.81
C THR A 360 -46.17 -31.06 17.52
N THR A 361 -46.86 -30.35 16.59
CA THR A 361 -48.05 -30.84 15.88
C THR A 361 -47.99 -30.39 14.42
N THR A 362 -48.34 -31.26 13.46
CA THR A 362 -48.22 -31.00 12.01
C THR A 362 -49.49 -31.44 11.29
N THR A 363 -50.08 -30.58 10.46
CA THR A 363 -51.17 -30.96 9.55
C THR A 363 -51.14 -30.16 8.25
N THR A 364 -51.05 -30.86 7.11
CA THR A 364 -51.38 -30.40 5.75
C THR A 364 -52.90 -30.17 5.61
N THR A 365 -53.49 -29.52 4.61
CA THR A 365 -53.13 -29.15 3.22
C THR A 365 -53.96 -27.88 2.85
N THR A 366 -53.78 -27.10 1.78
CA THR A 366 -53.84 -27.46 0.34
C THR A 366 -53.36 -26.28 -0.51
N THR A 367 -52.82 -26.53 -1.70
CA THR A 367 -52.39 -25.50 -2.67
C THR A 367 -53.55 -24.88 -3.45
N THR A 368 -53.43 -23.59 -3.77
CA THR A 368 -53.97 -23.00 -5.01
C THR A 368 -52.86 -22.17 -5.66
N THR A 369 -52.57 -22.44 -6.94
CA THR A 369 -51.43 -21.88 -7.65
C THR A 369 -51.81 -20.68 -8.52
N THR A 370 -51.23 -19.53 -8.21
CA THR A 370 -50.90 -18.48 -9.19
C THR A 370 -49.39 -18.20 -9.06
N SER A 371 -48.72 -17.81 -10.14
CA SER A 371 -47.27 -18.03 -10.29
C SER A 371 -46.49 -16.83 -10.80
N LYS A 372 -45.25 -16.69 -10.29
CA LYS A 372 -44.17 -15.74 -10.66
C LYS A 372 -44.40 -14.29 -10.17
N ILE A 373 -43.37 -13.49 -9.84
CA ILE A 373 -41.90 -13.70 -9.82
C ILE A 373 -41.37 -13.52 -8.37
N SER A 374 -40.21 -14.11 -8.04
CA SER A 374 -39.51 -13.96 -6.75
C SER A 374 -38.67 -12.69 -6.65
N GLN A 375 -38.66 -12.03 -5.49
CA GLN A 375 -37.74 -10.93 -5.17
C GLN A 375 -36.30 -11.45 -4.94
N PRO A 376 -35.26 -10.63 -5.14
CA PRO A 376 -33.89 -10.96 -4.74
C PRO A 376 -33.77 -10.97 -3.21
N THR A 377 -33.68 -12.16 -2.62
CA THR A 377 -33.40 -12.32 -1.17
C THR A 377 -31.91 -12.15 -0.89
N ILE A 378 -31.47 -10.91 -0.71
CA ILE A 378 -30.12 -10.59 -0.23
C ILE A 378 -30.04 -10.96 1.26
N ASN A 379 -29.04 -11.76 1.65
CA ASN A 379 -28.76 -12.04 3.06
C ASN A 379 -27.92 -10.90 3.63
N ILE A 380 -28.58 -9.79 3.99
CA ILE A 380 -27.98 -8.55 4.54
C ILE A 380 -27.38 -8.74 5.96
N GLY A 381 -27.15 -9.99 6.38
CA GLY A 381 -26.52 -10.33 7.66
C GLY A 381 -24.99 -10.43 7.61
N ASP A 382 -24.41 -10.65 6.42
CA ASP A 382 -22.98 -10.97 6.26
C ASP A 382 -22.20 -9.95 5.38
N GLU A 383 -22.86 -9.08 4.61
CA GLU A 383 -22.20 -8.13 3.70
C GLU A 383 -21.82 -6.80 4.39
N ASN A 384 -20.54 -6.40 4.29
CA ASN A 384 -20.05 -5.13 4.83
C ASN A 384 -20.39 -3.94 3.90
N PRO A 385 -21.04 -2.86 4.39
CA PRO A 385 -21.35 -1.64 3.62
C PRO A 385 -20.14 -1.03 2.90
N LYS A 386 -20.36 -0.52 1.68
CA LYS A 386 -19.34 0.13 0.84
C LYS A 386 -19.68 1.59 0.55
N TRP A 387 -18.67 2.43 0.31
CA TRP A 387 -18.83 3.70 -0.38
C TRP A 387 -18.54 3.51 -1.88
N ILE A 388 -19.32 4.14 -2.75
CA ILE A 388 -19.05 4.18 -4.20
C ILE A 388 -18.55 5.60 -4.52
N TYR A 389 -17.30 5.72 -4.96
CA TYR A 389 -16.56 6.99 -5.06
C TYR A 389 -16.14 7.28 -6.50
N ASN A 390 -16.44 8.49 -6.96
CA ASN A 390 -16.04 9.01 -8.26
C ASN A 390 -14.67 9.72 -8.18
N THR A 391 -13.72 9.35 -9.05
CA THR A 391 -12.34 9.80 -8.89
C THR A 391 -12.06 11.23 -9.39
N ALA A 392 -12.87 11.77 -10.31
CA ALA A 392 -12.73 13.15 -10.80
C ALA A 392 -13.37 14.19 -9.87
N THR A 393 -14.65 13.99 -9.53
CA THR A 393 -15.40 14.90 -8.64
C THR A 393 -14.95 14.80 -7.18
N LYS A 394 -14.27 13.71 -6.81
CA LYS A 394 -13.92 13.33 -5.42
C LYS A 394 -15.12 13.13 -4.49
N GLN A 395 -16.25 12.72 -5.05
CA GLN A 395 -17.50 12.61 -4.32
C GLN A 395 -18.03 11.17 -4.30
N CYS A 396 -18.84 10.88 -3.28
CA CYS A 396 -19.49 9.59 -3.12
C CYS A 396 -20.92 9.62 -3.66
N LEU A 397 -21.33 8.50 -4.25
CA LEU A 397 -22.69 8.25 -4.71
C LEU A 397 -23.66 8.23 -3.52
N TYR A 398 -24.66 9.10 -3.56
CA TYR A 398 -25.59 9.37 -2.47
C TYR A 398 -27.03 8.96 -2.82
N ALA A 399 -27.64 8.12 -1.98
CA ALA A 399 -29.03 7.69 -2.11
C ALA A 399 -30.04 8.77 -1.64
N GLN A 400 -30.90 9.25 -2.55
CA GLN A 400 -31.98 10.20 -2.24
C GLN A 400 -33.14 9.57 -1.42
N ALA A 401 -33.90 10.41 -0.71
CA ALA A 401 -35.06 9.99 0.11
C ALA A 401 -36.29 9.70 -0.75
N GLN A 402 -36.40 10.34 -1.91
CA GLN A 402 -37.45 10.06 -2.87
C GLN A 402 -37.18 8.76 -3.64
N LEU A 403 -38.25 8.03 -3.91
CA LEU A 403 -38.22 6.85 -4.78
C LEU A 403 -38.25 7.31 -6.25
N ASN A 404 -37.56 6.60 -7.14
CA ASN A 404 -37.50 6.90 -8.57
C ASN A 404 -36.89 8.28 -8.87
N ARG A 405 -35.74 8.59 -8.25
CA ARG A 405 -34.92 9.78 -8.55
C ARG A 405 -33.46 9.40 -8.76
N ALA A 406 -32.72 10.23 -9.50
CA ALA A 406 -31.30 10.01 -9.74
C ALA A 406 -30.46 10.04 -8.44
N PRO A 407 -29.43 9.19 -8.32
CA PRO A 407 -28.47 9.31 -7.23
C PRO A 407 -27.64 10.58 -7.41
N MET A 408 -27.26 11.23 -6.31
CA MET A 408 -26.41 12.43 -6.37
C MET A 408 -24.95 12.09 -6.16
N LEU A 409 -24.07 13.01 -6.50
CA LEU A 409 -22.73 13.09 -5.90
C LEU A 409 -22.74 14.10 -4.75
N LYS A 410 -22.11 13.73 -3.64
CA LYS A 410 -21.85 14.59 -2.48
C LYS A 410 -20.53 14.20 -1.81
N ASN A 411 -19.96 15.10 -1.01
CA ASN A 411 -18.76 14.83 -0.23
C ASN A 411 -18.99 13.63 0.71
N CYS A 412 -18.04 12.71 0.83
CA CYS A 412 -18.25 11.44 1.52
C CYS A 412 -18.36 11.62 3.04
N GLU A 413 -19.52 11.32 3.62
CA GLU A 413 -19.74 11.33 5.08
C GLU A 413 -19.70 9.91 5.67
N SER A 414 -19.25 9.79 6.93
CA SER A 414 -19.14 8.51 7.66
C SER A 414 -20.34 8.21 8.57
N THR A 415 -21.14 9.22 8.91
CA THR A 415 -22.33 9.09 9.76
C THR A 415 -23.59 8.76 8.97
N ASN A 416 -23.71 9.31 7.75
CA ASN A 416 -24.92 9.24 6.94
C ASN A 416 -24.97 7.96 6.08
N LYS A 417 -25.83 7.02 6.48
CA LYS A 417 -26.03 5.69 5.84
C LYS A 417 -26.33 5.73 4.32
N ARG A 418 -26.61 6.89 3.73
CA ARG A 418 -26.98 7.07 2.31
C ARG A 418 -25.80 7.11 1.35
N PHE A 419 -24.60 7.37 1.86
CA PHE A 419 -23.35 7.16 1.12
C PHE A 419 -22.95 5.68 1.05
N ASN A 420 -23.61 4.84 1.85
CA ASN A 420 -23.29 3.44 1.97
C ASN A 420 -24.25 2.56 1.13
N TRP A 421 -23.64 1.58 0.47
CA TRP A 421 -24.29 0.64 -0.42
C TRP A 421 -23.88 -0.80 -0.07
N TYR A 422 -24.83 -1.72 0.00
CA TYR A 422 -24.57 -3.16 -0.09
C TYR A 422 -24.38 -3.51 -1.57
N ILE A 423 -23.46 -4.44 -1.86
CA ILE A 423 -23.12 -4.85 -3.23
C ILE A 423 -23.05 -6.37 -3.23
N SER A 424 -24.07 -7.02 -3.78
CA SER A 424 -24.28 -8.46 -3.54
C SER A 424 -23.13 -9.32 -4.06
N GLU A 425 -22.62 -10.25 -3.25
CA GLU A 425 -21.42 -11.05 -3.62
C GLU A 425 -21.62 -12.07 -4.76
N ASN A 426 -22.86 -12.37 -5.14
CA ASN A 426 -23.17 -13.23 -6.28
C ASN A 426 -22.80 -12.57 -7.63
N ASP A 427 -22.71 -13.38 -8.70
CA ASP A 427 -22.45 -12.92 -10.08
C ASP A 427 -23.44 -11.83 -10.59
N GLU A 428 -24.57 -11.67 -9.90
CA GLU A 428 -25.63 -10.70 -10.19
C GLU A 428 -25.49 -9.35 -9.46
N ARG A 429 -24.36 -9.05 -8.80
CA ARG A 429 -23.95 -7.71 -8.27
C ARG A 429 -25.02 -6.59 -8.24
N TYR A 430 -25.99 -6.71 -7.35
CA TYR A 430 -27.01 -5.68 -7.10
C TYR A 430 -26.44 -4.59 -6.19
N ILE A 431 -26.67 -3.32 -6.52
CA ILE A 431 -26.27 -2.16 -5.69
C ILE A 431 -27.49 -1.68 -4.91
N VAL A 432 -27.45 -1.79 -3.57
CA VAL A 432 -28.61 -1.59 -2.68
C VAL A 432 -28.30 -0.57 -1.59
N SER A 433 -29.19 0.37 -1.34
CA SER A 433 -28.96 1.43 -0.36
C SER A 433 -28.98 0.89 1.07
N VAL A 434 -27.96 1.20 1.87
CA VAL A 434 -27.88 0.83 3.29
C VAL A 434 -28.88 1.65 4.13
N ALA A 435 -29.25 2.85 3.67
CA ALA A 435 -30.28 3.68 4.30
C ALA A 435 -31.71 3.14 4.10
N ASN A 436 -31.98 2.36 3.04
CA ASN A 436 -33.24 1.65 2.86
C ASN A 436 -33.05 0.45 1.93
N THR A 437 -33.02 -0.75 2.51
CA THR A 437 -32.70 -2.01 1.81
C THR A 437 -33.75 -2.49 0.81
N ASN A 438 -34.90 -1.81 0.70
CA ASN A 438 -35.86 -2.03 -0.38
C ASN A 438 -35.52 -1.24 -1.66
N ARG A 439 -34.48 -0.41 -1.63
CA ARG A 439 -34.08 0.49 -2.73
C ARG A 439 -32.75 0.10 -3.34
N CYS A 440 -32.75 -0.01 -4.66
CA CYS A 440 -31.62 -0.40 -5.48
C CYS A 440 -31.29 0.71 -6.48
N LEU A 441 -30.02 0.82 -6.86
CA LEU A 441 -29.62 1.59 -8.03
C LEU A 441 -30.07 0.82 -9.28
N ASN A 442 -30.82 1.49 -10.16
CA ASN A 442 -31.48 0.92 -11.33
C ASN A 442 -31.41 1.89 -12.52
N LEU A 443 -31.87 1.46 -13.69
CA LEU A 443 -32.14 2.28 -14.87
C LEU A 443 -33.65 2.34 -15.12
N SER A 444 -34.16 3.47 -15.62
CA SER A 444 -35.55 3.59 -16.09
C SER A 444 -35.77 2.76 -17.36
N ASP A 445 -34.96 3.05 -18.37
CA ASP A 445 -34.89 2.39 -19.67
C ASP A 445 -33.42 2.55 -20.18
N PRO A 446 -32.79 1.51 -20.74
CA PRO A 446 -31.43 1.62 -21.27
C PRO A 446 -31.30 2.51 -22.52
N GLU A 447 -32.40 2.92 -23.18
CA GLU A 447 -32.36 3.94 -24.26
C GLU A 447 -32.41 5.39 -23.72
N ASP A 448 -33.00 5.63 -22.54
CA ASP A 448 -33.13 6.98 -21.94
C ASP A 448 -31.93 7.38 -21.07
N GLY A 449 -31.13 6.42 -20.59
CA GLY A 449 -29.87 6.66 -19.85
C GLY A 449 -30.02 7.13 -18.38
N GLU A 450 -31.24 7.39 -17.90
CA GLU A 450 -31.49 7.77 -16.50
C GLU A 450 -31.22 6.62 -15.51
N LEU A 451 -30.26 6.84 -14.61
CA LEU A 451 -30.07 6.06 -13.39
C LEU A 451 -31.03 6.55 -12.30
N LEU A 452 -31.69 5.64 -11.58
CA LEU A 452 -32.60 5.97 -10.47
C LEU A 452 -32.35 5.08 -9.25
N VAL A 453 -32.62 5.63 -8.07
CA VAL A 453 -32.78 4.88 -6.81
C VAL A 453 -34.25 4.47 -6.68
N SER A 454 -34.58 3.22 -7.00
CA SER A 454 -35.96 2.71 -7.08
C SER A 454 -36.15 1.34 -6.41
N ASN A 455 -37.37 0.79 -6.42
CA ASN A 455 -37.68 -0.45 -5.70
C ASN A 455 -36.90 -1.65 -6.24
N CYS A 456 -36.32 -2.47 -5.35
CA CYS A 456 -35.51 -3.65 -5.69
C CYS A 456 -36.26 -4.83 -6.36
N ASN A 457 -37.50 -4.63 -6.84
CA ASN A 457 -38.28 -5.67 -7.51
C ASN A 457 -37.88 -5.86 -8.99
N ASN A 458 -37.28 -4.83 -9.61
CA ASN A 458 -36.84 -4.81 -11.01
C ASN A 458 -35.32 -4.56 -11.10
N SER A 459 -34.54 -5.02 -10.11
CA SER A 459 -33.16 -4.54 -9.93
C SER A 459 -32.24 -4.81 -11.11
N ASN A 460 -31.43 -3.81 -11.48
CA ASN A 460 -30.34 -3.98 -12.45
C ASN A 460 -29.04 -4.40 -11.73
N THR A 461 -28.14 -5.03 -12.49
CA THR A 461 -26.87 -5.53 -11.95
C THR A 461 -25.70 -4.75 -12.52
N PHE A 462 -24.68 -4.48 -11.71
CA PHE A 462 -23.61 -3.55 -12.05
C PHE A 462 -22.22 -4.16 -11.88
N THR A 463 -21.40 -4.05 -12.91
CA THR A 463 -20.03 -4.61 -12.92
C THR A 463 -19.01 -3.49 -12.98
N LEU A 464 -18.28 -3.27 -11.88
CA LEU A 464 -17.04 -2.49 -11.88
C LEU A 464 -15.90 -3.34 -12.49
N ASP A 465 -15.16 -2.77 -13.46
CA ASP A 465 -13.96 -3.39 -14.05
C ASP A 465 -12.64 -2.98 -13.35
N SER A 466 -11.52 -3.47 -13.88
CA SER A 466 -10.19 -3.24 -13.32
C SER A 466 -9.62 -1.82 -13.54
N ASP A 467 -10.26 -0.99 -14.37
CA ASP A 467 -9.89 0.41 -14.57
C ASP A 467 -10.90 1.38 -13.92
N GLY A 468 -11.89 0.85 -13.20
CA GLY A 468 -12.87 1.62 -12.42
C GLY A 468 -14.16 1.95 -13.17
N ILE A 469 -14.37 1.40 -14.37
CA ILE A 469 -15.57 1.69 -15.14
C ILE A 469 -16.72 0.81 -14.66
N LEU A 470 -17.88 1.42 -14.38
CA LEU A 470 -19.06 0.76 -13.82
C LEU A 470 -20.13 0.57 -14.91
N TYR A 471 -20.28 -0.65 -15.44
CA TYR A 471 -21.24 -0.97 -16.50
C TYR A 471 -22.54 -1.54 -15.89
N SER A 472 -23.69 -1.25 -16.51
CA SER A 472 -24.95 -1.95 -16.22
C SER A 472 -25.10 -3.18 -17.12
N SER A 473 -25.64 -4.28 -16.61
CA SER A 473 -25.81 -5.54 -17.33
C SER A 473 -26.92 -5.55 -18.39
N ILE A 474 -27.83 -4.58 -18.35
CA ILE A 474 -28.93 -4.46 -19.33
C ILE A 474 -28.65 -3.44 -20.44
N ALA A 475 -27.57 -2.67 -20.32
CA ALA A 475 -27.07 -1.80 -21.38
C ALA A 475 -26.06 -2.57 -22.26
N SER A 476 -25.70 -2.01 -23.42
CA SER A 476 -24.54 -2.53 -24.16
C SER A 476 -23.24 -2.17 -23.44
N ASP A 477 -22.17 -2.91 -23.72
CA ASP A 477 -20.84 -2.65 -23.18
C ASP A 477 -20.13 -1.43 -23.82
N GLU A 478 -20.88 -0.63 -24.58
CA GLU A 478 -20.54 0.73 -25.01
C GLU A 478 -21.04 1.81 -24.03
N TYR A 479 -21.89 1.50 -23.04
CA TYR A 479 -22.40 2.45 -22.04
C TYR A 479 -22.05 2.08 -20.58
N CYS A 480 -21.82 3.09 -19.74
CA CYS A 480 -21.41 2.95 -18.35
C CYS A 480 -21.85 4.16 -17.52
N VAL A 481 -21.79 4.03 -16.18
CA VAL A 481 -22.10 5.12 -15.25
C VAL A 481 -21.01 6.20 -15.35
N GLY A 482 -21.41 7.43 -15.61
CA GLY A 482 -20.55 8.61 -15.67
C GLY A 482 -21.13 9.79 -14.89
N VAL A 483 -20.60 10.98 -15.15
CA VAL A 483 -21.04 12.25 -14.54
C VAL A 483 -21.13 13.29 -15.63
N SER A 484 -22.31 13.88 -15.82
CA SER A 484 -22.55 14.85 -16.87
C SER A 484 -21.90 16.22 -16.60
N ASP A 485 -21.88 17.09 -17.61
CA ASP A 485 -21.62 18.54 -17.49
C ASP A 485 -22.54 19.25 -16.45
N SER A 486 -23.63 18.61 -16.01
CA SER A 486 -24.56 19.12 -14.98
C SER A 486 -24.34 18.53 -13.58
N GLU A 487 -23.27 17.76 -13.37
CA GLU A 487 -22.96 17.02 -12.12
C GLU A 487 -23.97 15.90 -11.79
N ASP A 488 -24.85 15.54 -12.73
CA ASP A 488 -25.80 14.43 -12.60
C ASP A 488 -25.13 13.09 -12.91
N VAL A 489 -25.48 12.05 -12.13
CA VAL A 489 -24.96 10.69 -12.35
C VAL A 489 -25.86 9.97 -13.36
N VAL A 490 -25.33 9.75 -14.56
CA VAL A 490 -26.05 9.25 -15.74
C VAL A 490 -25.40 8.00 -16.33
N LEU A 491 -26.13 7.25 -17.16
CA LEU A 491 -25.56 6.22 -18.01
C LEU A 491 -25.22 6.81 -19.38
N GLU A 492 -23.94 6.86 -19.72
CA GLU A 492 -23.41 7.52 -20.91
C GLU A 492 -22.37 6.66 -21.66
N TYR A 493 -21.91 7.13 -22.81
CA TYR A 493 -21.02 6.35 -23.68
C TYR A 493 -19.60 6.24 -23.10
N CYS A 494 -19.04 5.03 -23.04
CA CYS A 494 -17.76 4.75 -22.40
C CYS A 494 -16.55 5.29 -23.20
N GLU A 495 -16.21 6.55 -22.94
CA GLU A 495 -15.03 7.26 -23.40
C GLU A 495 -13.78 6.89 -22.55
N GLN A 496 -13.98 6.46 -21.28
CA GLN A 496 -12.96 6.17 -20.26
C GLN A 496 -12.12 7.40 -19.85
N ILE A 497 -12.84 8.50 -19.62
CA ILE A 497 -12.40 9.75 -18.98
C ILE A 497 -12.59 9.68 -17.45
N GLU A 498 -12.08 10.67 -16.70
CA GLU A 498 -11.91 10.55 -15.23
C GLU A 498 -13.24 10.61 -14.46
N ASP A 499 -14.21 11.36 -14.97
CA ASP A 499 -15.65 11.39 -14.60
C ASP A 499 -16.33 10.01 -14.69
N GLN A 500 -15.94 9.17 -15.65
CA GLN A 500 -16.41 7.79 -15.79
C GLN A 500 -15.67 6.79 -14.88
N THR A 501 -14.70 7.23 -14.07
CA THR A 501 -13.96 6.35 -13.17
C THR A 501 -14.53 6.34 -11.75
N TRP A 502 -14.91 5.14 -11.32
CA TRP A 502 -15.48 4.84 -10.01
C TRP A 502 -14.62 3.83 -9.24
N SER A 503 -14.80 3.80 -7.93
CA SER A 503 -14.11 2.89 -7.03
C SER A 503 -14.97 2.54 -5.82
N ILE A 504 -14.85 1.31 -5.33
CA ILE A 504 -15.66 0.76 -4.24
C ILE A 504 -14.78 0.65 -2.99
N TRP A 505 -15.18 1.32 -1.91
CA TRP A 505 -14.37 1.48 -0.70
C TRP A 505 -15.00 0.81 0.52
N ASP A 506 -14.17 0.10 1.29
CA ASP A 506 -14.54 -0.51 2.59
C ASP A 506 -14.49 0.49 3.77
N ARG A 507 -14.13 1.74 3.50
CA ARG A 507 -14.04 2.88 4.44
C ARG A 507 -14.42 4.18 3.71
N ASN A 508 -14.69 5.25 4.45
CA ASN A 508 -14.91 6.56 3.85
C ASN A 508 -13.66 7.01 3.06
N PRO A 509 -13.76 7.27 1.74
CA PRO A 509 -12.63 7.71 0.91
C PRO A 509 -12.00 9.02 1.40
N SER A 510 -12.80 9.98 1.88
CA SER A 510 -12.33 11.30 2.32
C SER A 510 -11.48 11.23 3.61
N GLU A 511 -11.63 10.18 4.43
CA GLU A 511 -10.79 9.93 5.60
C GLU A 511 -9.40 9.35 5.24
N VAL A 512 -9.15 9.03 3.96
CA VAL A 512 -8.00 8.22 3.51
C VAL A 512 -7.26 8.87 2.32
N ILE A 513 -7.98 9.55 1.42
CA ILE A 513 -7.46 10.18 0.20
C ILE A 513 -6.97 11.61 0.47
N ASP A 514 -7.81 12.43 1.12
CA ASP A 514 -7.63 13.88 1.28
C ASP A 514 -7.02 14.29 2.65
N VAL A 515 -6.23 13.39 3.24
CA VAL A 515 -5.50 13.63 4.50
C VAL A 515 -4.23 14.47 4.29
N GLU A 516 -3.84 15.27 5.28
CA GLU A 516 -2.58 16.04 5.24
C GLU A 516 -1.38 15.08 5.22
N THR A 517 -0.52 15.19 4.20
CA THR A 517 0.65 14.31 4.02
C THR A 517 1.99 14.99 4.31
N GLN A 518 2.99 14.18 4.63
CA GLN A 518 4.38 14.58 4.88
C GLN A 518 5.36 13.66 4.16
N ILE A 519 6.51 14.22 3.74
CA ILE A 519 7.60 13.47 3.12
C ILE A 519 8.57 12.98 4.19
N VAL A 520 8.78 11.66 4.24
CA VAL A 520 9.48 10.95 5.33
C VAL A 520 10.40 9.86 4.80
N TRP A 521 11.28 9.39 5.68
CA TRP A 521 11.85 8.05 5.63
C TRP A 521 11.08 7.14 6.58
N ILE A 522 10.80 5.92 6.13
CA ILE A 522 10.26 4.83 6.95
C ILE A 522 11.47 3.97 7.33
N TYR A 523 11.88 4.02 8.59
CA TYR A 523 13.18 3.56 9.08
C TYR A 523 13.02 2.41 10.10
N ASN A 524 13.73 1.30 9.89
CA ASN A 524 13.86 0.23 10.86
C ASN A 524 15.16 0.43 11.66
N LYS A 525 15.01 0.84 12.92
CA LYS A 525 16.10 1.18 13.83
C LYS A 525 16.94 -0.01 14.32
N ASN A 526 16.40 -1.23 14.25
CA ASN A 526 17.14 -2.43 14.65
C ASN A 526 18.02 -2.96 13.51
N LEU A 527 17.54 -2.81 12.27
CA LEU A 527 18.27 -3.19 11.05
C LEU A 527 19.20 -2.09 10.51
N ASP A 528 19.08 -0.85 11.02
CA ASP A 528 19.78 0.36 10.52
C ASP A 528 19.51 0.63 9.02
N GLN A 529 18.26 0.38 8.60
CA GLN A 529 17.85 0.42 7.19
C GLN A 529 16.41 0.95 7.00
N CYS A 530 16.13 1.49 5.83
CA CYS A 530 14.84 2.06 5.45
C CYS A 530 14.02 1.11 4.57
N LEU A 531 12.70 1.35 4.51
CA LEU A 531 11.81 0.79 3.51
C LEU A 531 12.05 1.49 2.17
N ILE A 532 12.31 0.72 1.11
CA ILE A 532 12.64 1.22 -0.24
C ILE A 532 11.68 0.62 -1.28
N SER A 533 11.15 1.45 -2.18
CA SER A 533 10.37 0.98 -3.33
C SER A 533 11.28 0.50 -4.47
N ASN A 534 11.18 -0.79 -4.82
CA ASN A 534 12.03 -1.40 -5.83
C ASN A 534 11.21 -2.07 -6.95
N GLY A 535 10.81 -1.25 -7.93
CA GLY A 535 9.96 -1.70 -9.02
C GLY A 535 8.56 -2.06 -8.51
N SER A 536 8.13 -3.29 -8.71
CA SER A 536 6.82 -3.78 -8.25
C SER A 536 6.81 -4.37 -6.83
N LYS A 537 7.93 -4.37 -6.09
CA LYS A 537 8.00 -4.89 -4.72
C LYS A 537 8.78 -3.96 -3.79
N PRO A 538 8.34 -3.75 -2.54
CA PRO A 538 9.14 -3.08 -1.52
C PRO A 538 10.29 -3.99 -1.06
N MET A 539 11.34 -3.39 -0.51
CA MET A 539 12.45 -4.07 0.17
C MET A 539 12.97 -3.25 1.34
N ILE A 540 13.76 -3.86 2.22
CA ILE A 540 14.55 -3.16 3.24
C ILE A 540 15.95 -2.87 2.64
N GLY A 541 16.50 -1.67 2.87
CA GLY A 541 17.82 -1.30 2.38
C GLY A 541 18.31 0.07 2.88
N ASP A 542 19.51 0.47 2.47
CA ASP A 542 20.22 1.62 3.04
C ASP A 542 19.47 2.96 2.86
N CYS A 543 19.32 3.73 3.94
CA CYS A 543 18.63 5.02 3.93
C CYS A 543 19.39 6.09 3.12
N ASP A 544 18.91 6.43 1.93
CA ASP A 544 19.46 7.51 1.11
C ASP A 544 18.45 8.64 0.85
N ASP A 545 18.92 9.75 0.28
CA ASP A 545 18.09 10.93 -0.03
C ASP A 545 17.25 10.80 -1.32
N SER A 546 17.26 9.64 -1.98
CA SER A 546 16.59 9.43 -3.27
C SER A 546 15.09 9.15 -3.13
N SER A 547 14.33 9.37 -4.21
CA SER A 547 12.87 9.24 -4.24
C SER A 547 12.36 7.81 -3.97
N ARG A 548 13.18 6.77 -4.15
CA ARG A 548 12.85 5.38 -3.81
C ARG A 548 12.87 5.08 -2.31
N SER A 549 13.61 5.87 -1.54
CA SER A 549 13.79 5.71 -0.08
C SER A 549 12.90 6.66 0.71
N LYS A 550 12.22 7.59 0.00
CA LYS A 550 11.31 8.58 0.55
C LYS A 550 9.86 8.24 0.22
N TRP A 551 9.01 8.46 1.21
CA TRP A 551 7.59 8.17 1.17
C TRP A 551 6.80 9.43 1.53
N GLU A 552 5.71 9.63 0.84
CA GLU A 552 4.62 10.50 1.27
C GLU A 552 3.66 9.64 2.09
N VAL A 553 3.40 10.06 3.33
CA VAL A 553 2.53 9.36 4.30
C VAL A 553 1.63 10.39 5.02
N PRO A 554 0.52 9.99 5.64
CA PRO A 554 -0.27 10.90 6.49
C PRO A 554 0.55 11.53 7.62
N VAL A 555 0.19 12.74 8.03
CA VAL A 555 0.71 13.38 9.26
C VAL A 555 0.16 12.70 10.50
N SER A 556 -1.08 12.22 10.44
CA SER A 556 -1.76 11.43 11.46
C SER A 556 -2.99 10.74 10.86
N GLY A 557 -3.34 9.56 11.34
CA GLY A 557 -4.46 8.76 10.85
C GLY A 557 -4.06 7.69 9.82
N ASP A 558 -4.97 6.75 9.59
CA ASP A 558 -4.82 5.69 8.61
C ASP A 558 -4.77 6.27 7.19
N GLY A 559 -4.04 5.64 6.27
CA GLY A 559 -3.94 6.16 4.91
C GLY A 559 -2.85 5.52 4.05
N PHE A 560 -2.49 6.24 2.98
CA PHE A 560 -1.62 5.74 1.94
C PHE A 560 -0.15 6.02 2.17
N PHE A 561 0.67 4.97 2.11
CA PHE A 561 2.13 5.12 2.05
C PHE A 561 2.55 5.11 0.57
N LYS A 562 2.61 6.30 -0.02
CA LYS A 562 2.96 6.56 -1.43
C LYS A 562 4.48 6.71 -1.55
N SER A 563 5.15 6.02 -2.48
CA SER A 563 6.58 6.27 -2.72
C SER A 563 6.78 7.43 -3.69
N LEU A 564 7.71 8.36 -3.39
CA LEU A 564 8.06 9.44 -4.33
C LEU A 564 8.70 8.92 -5.63
N ASN A 565 9.09 7.65 -5.68
CA ASN A 565 9.45 6.94 -6.91
C ASN A 565 8.17 6.43 -7.60
N LYS A 566 7.67 7.22 -8.56
CA LYS A 566 6.46 6.97 -9.38
C LYS A 566 5.11 7.10 -8.67
N HIS A 567 5.06 7.65 -7.46
CA HIS A 567 3.80 7.88 -6.69
C HIS A 567 2.95 6.60 -6.49
N SER A 568 3.59 5.43 -6.52
CA SER A 568 2.92 4.14 -6.34
C SER A 568 2.76 3.84 -4.84
N CYS A 569 1.60 3.33 -4.45
CA CYS A 569 1.32 2.95 -3.06
C CYS A 569 1.89 1.58 -2.71
N LEU A 570 2.24 1.39 -1.42
CA LEU A 570 2.44 0.07 -0.84
C LEU A 570 1.09 -0.64 -0.70
N ASN A 571 0.91 -1.78 -1.38
CA ASN A 571 -0.37 -2.48 -1.52
C ASN A 571 -0.26 -3.94 -1.05
N ILE A 572 -1.28 -4.46 -0.34
CA ILE A 572 -1.38 -5.82 0.21
C ILE A 572 -2.33 -6.65 -0.67
N ASN A 573 -1.86 -7.11 -1.83
CA ASN A 573 -2.67 -7.80 -2.85
C ASN A 573 -3.37 -9.08 -2.37
N ASN A 574 -2.91 -9.69 -1.27
CA ASN A 574 -3.56 -10.83 -0.61
C ASN A 574 -3.06 -10.91 0.83
N ILE A 575 -3.97 -10.68 1.79
CA ILE A 575 -3.64 -10.61 3.21
C ILE A 575 -3.28 -11.97 3.83
N ASP A 576 -3.76 -13.10 3.30
CA ASP A 576 -3.50 -14.43 3.85
C ASP A 576 -2.21 -15.08 3.33
N ALA A 577 -1.93 -14.93 2.04
CA ALA A 577 -0.61 -15.24 1.48
C ALA A 577 0.46 -14.23 1.95
N GLY A 578 0.03 -13.10 2.52
CA GLY A 578 0.85 -12.01 3.04
C GLY A 578 1.60 -11.26 1.94
N THR A 579 1.09 -11.20 0.71
CA THR A 579 1.82 -10.65 -0.43
C THR A 579 1.70 -9.13 -0.49
N VAL A 580 2.85 -8.45 -0.53
CA VAL A 580 2.94 -6.99 -0.70
C VAL A 580 3.57 -6.62 -2.04
N SER A 581 3.12 -5.52 -2.64
CA SER A 581 3.63 -4.98 -3.90
C SER A 581 3.61 -3.44 -3.92
N MET A 582 4.14 -2.85 -4.99
CA MET A 582 3.92 -1.43 -5.33
C MET A 582 2.83 -1.35 -6.40
N GLY A 583 1.74 -0.61 -6.14
CA GLY A 583 0.55 -0.60 -6.98
C GLY A 583 -0.24 0.72 -6.97
N ARG A 584 -1.53 0.64 -7.34
CA ARG A 584 -2.51 1.73 -7.18
C ARG A 584 -2.82 1.93 -5.68
N CYS A 585 -3.40 3.09 -5.38
CA CYS A 585 -3.85 3.48 -4.04
C CYS A 585 -5.35 3.17 -3.92
N ASP A 586 -5.65 1.93 -3.51
CA ASP A 586 -6.99 1.35 -3.33
C ASP A 586 -7.13 0.77 -1.92
N ASN A 587 -8.25 0.12 -1.58
CA ASN A 587 -8.50 -0.44 -0.22
C ASN A 587 -7.35 -1.32 0.28
N ASN A 588 -6.68 -2.06 -0.61
CA ASN A 588 -5.56 -2.94 -0.25
C ASN A 588 -4.25 -2.17 0.04
N ALA A 589 -4.19 -0.89 -0.27
CA ALA A 589 -3.09 0.01 0.05
C ALA A 589 -3.33 0.88 1.30
N ILE A 590 -4.47 0.72 1.98
CA ILE A 590 -4.74 1.39 3.25
C ILE A 590 -3.91 0.73 4.35
N LEU A 591 -3.12 1.56 5.04
CA LEU A 591 -2.30 1.18 6.18
C LEU A 591 -2.75 1.95 7.42
N ILE A 592 -2.63 1.31 8.58
CA ILE A 592 -2.99 1.91 9.87
C ILE A 592 -1.91 2.94 10.26
N ASP A 593 -2.29 4.02 10.95
CA ASP A 593 -1.32 4.95 11.53
C ASP A 593 -0.28 4.15 12.35
N ILE A 594 1.01 4.38 12.10
CA ILE A 594 2.10 3.66 12.76
C ILE A 594 2.01 3.74 14.29
N ASN A 595 1.42 4.81 14.83
CA ASN A 595 1.20 5.01 16.27
C ASN A 595 -0.01 4.20 16.79
N ASP A 596 -1.04 3.96 15.96
CA ASP A 596 -2.22 3.16 16.32
C ASP A 596 -2.00 1.63 16.11
N SER A 597 -0.94 1.28 15.38
CA SER A 597 -0.51 -0.08 15.00
C SER A 597 -0.19 -1.05 16.16
N PHE A 598 0.16 -2.30 15.84
CA PHE A 598 0.66 -3.27 16.82
C PHE A 598 1.97 -2.77 17.47
N ASN A 599 1.95 -2.59 18.79
CA ASN A 599 2.96 -1.90 19.62
C ASN A 599 3.23 -0.41 19.31
N GLY A 600 2.48 0.24 18.40
CA GLY A 600 2.73 1.64 18.03
C GLY A 600 4.05 1.88 17.28
N ASN A 601 4.61 0.83 16.66
CA ASN A 601 5.82 0.91 15.82
C ASN A 601 5.87 -0.16 14.73
N THR A 602 4.72 -0.60 14.21
CA THR A 602 4.65 -1.56 13.09
C THR A 602 3.83 -0.99 11.94
N ILE A 603 3.97 -1.57 10.75
CA ILE A 603 3.13 -1.23 9.60
C ILE A 603 2.18 -2.40 9.40
N ASN A 604 0.90 -2.22 9.76
CA ASN A 604 -0.18 -3.20 9.57
C ASN A 604 -1.34 -2.57 8.77
N SER A 605 -2.26 -3.40 8.30
CA SER A 605 -3.38 -3.00 7.43
C SER A 605 -4.72 -3.33 8.10
N PRO A 606 -5.80 -2.56 7.84
CA PRO A 606 -7.14 -2.88 8.35
C PRO A 606 -7.66 -4.27 7.95
N LEU A 607 -7.11 -4.87 6.89
CA LEU A 607 -7.48 -6.21 6.42
C LEU A 607 -7.14 -7.34 7.41
N ASP A 608 -6.08 -7.18 8.22
CA ASP A 608 -5.74 -8.06 9.35
C ASP A 608 -4.75 -7.34 10.27
N GLU A 609 -5.26 -6.73 11.34
CA GLU A 609 -4.44 -6.07 12.36
C GLU A 609 -3.35 -6.98 12.98
N GLY A 610 -3.55 -8.31 12.94
CA GLY A 610 -2.63 -9.33 13.43
C GLY A 610 -1.48 -9.66 12.48
N LYS A 611 -1.42 -9.07 11.28
CA LYS A 611 -0.32 -9.19 10.33
C LYS A 611 0.39 -7.85 10.11
N CYS A 612 1.71 -7.87 10.28
CA CYS A 612 2.62 -6.73 10.23
C CYS A 612 3.61 -6.91 9.06
N LEU A 613 4.04 -5.80 8.45
CA LEU A 613 5.09 -5.78 7.45
C LEU A 613 6.44 -6.16 8.08
N GLY A 614 6.99 -7.28 7.62
CA GLY A 614 8.32 -7.78 7.99
C GLY A 614 8.83 -8.80 6.97
N TYR A 615 9.86 -9.56 7.32
CA TYR A 615 10.36 -10.63 6.45
C TYR A 615 9.48 -11.88 6.52
N LYS A 616 9.24 -12.52 5.36
CA LYS A 616 8.40 -13.74 5.27
C LYS A 616 8.91 -14.88 6.16
N SER A 617 10.22 -14.96 6.42
CA SER A 617 10.80 -15.73 7.52
C SER A 617 12.27 -15.31 7.75
N ASP A 618 12.87 -15.79 8.84
CA ASP A 618 14.29 -15.65 9.17
C ASP A 618 15.28 -16.19 8.10
N LYS A 619 14.76 -16.86 7.06
CA LYS A 619 15.53 -17.39 5.92
C LYS A 619 15.10 -16.82 4.56
N VAL A 620 14.08 -15.96 4.53
CA VAL A 620 13.48 -15.41 3.31
C VAL A 620 13.22 -13.92 3.52
N THR A 621 14.20 -13.11 3.14
CA THR A 621 14.23 -11.64 3.30
C THR A 621 13.33 -10.89 2.29
N THR A 622 12.30 -11.55 1.77
CA THR A 622 11.23 -10.89 1.02
C THR A 622 10.25 -10.29 2.00
N LEU A 623 9.91 -9.00 1.85
CA LEU A 623 8.87 -8.37 2.64
C LEU A 623 7.50 -9.02 2.41
N SER A 624 6.72 -9.12 3.47
CA SER A 624 5.44 -9.84 3.50
C SER A 624 4.63 -9.39 4.74
N MET A 625 3.30 -9.47 4.67
CA MET A 625 2.46 -9.31 5.86
C MET A 625 2.51 -10.61 6.66
N VAL A 626 3.28 -10.62 7.73
CA VAL A 626 3.53 -11.79 8.60
C VAL A 626 2.94 -11.56 9.99
N ARG A 627 2.63 -12.62 10.73
CA ARG A 627 2.04 -12.48 12.06
C ARG A 627 2.87 -11.54 12.95
N CYS A 628 2.20 -10.52 13.47
CA CYS A 628 2.79 -9.47 14.29
C CYS A 628 3.47 -10.04 15.54
N ASN A 629 4.71 -9.61 15.80
CA ASN A 629 5.54 -10.09 16.90
C ASN A 629 6.54 -9.01 17.33
N LYS A 630 6.36 -8.46 18.55
CA LYS A 630 7.20 -7.36 19.06
C LYS A 630 8.69 -7.71 19.22
N ASN A 631 9.03 -9.00 19.25
CA ASN A 631 10.40 -9.49 19.36
C ASN A 631 11.07 -9.68 17.97
N LYS A 632 10.41 -9.31 16.87
CA LYS A 632 10.98 -9.33 15.52
C LYS A 632 11.51 -7.95 15.15
N GLU A 633 12.84 -7.87 15.08
CA GLU A 633 13.59 -6.65 14.73
C GLU A 633 13.13 -6.06 13.40
N ASP A 634 12.86 -6.93 12.41
CA ASP A 634 12.40 -6.61 11.05
C ASP A 634 10.98 -6.04 10.95
N GLN A 635 10.19 -6.10 12.02
CA GLN A 635 8.82 -5.55 12.07
C GLN A 635 8.75 -4.16 12.73
N GLN A 636 9.84 -3.66 13.33
CA GLN A 636 9.82 -2.38 14.06
C GLN A 636 10.25 -1.20 13.18
N TRP A 637 9.33 -0.25 12.99
CA TRP A 637 9.43 0.87 12.07
C TRP A 637 9.26 2.22 12.80
N GLU A 638 9.96 3.25 12.35
CA GLU A 638 9.91 4.65 12.82
C GLU A 638 9.69 5.56 11.60
N ILE A 639 8.79 6.53 11.69
CA ILE A 639 8.59 7.56 10.66
C ILE A 639 9.41 8.80 11.04
N THR A 640 10.31 9.23 10.16
CA THR A 640 11.18 10.39 10.39
C THR A 640 11.26 11.33 9.19
N THR A 641 11.11 12.64 9.43
CA THR A 641 11.31 13.72 8.45
C THR A 641 12.77 14.12 8.27
N ILE A 642 13.70 13.47 8.98
CA ILE A 642 15.15 13.67 8.89
C ILE A 642 15.81 12.36 8.46
N ASN A 643 16.71 12.42 7.48
CA ASN A 643 17.49 11.27 6.99
C ASN A 643 18.25 10.58 8.15
N PRO A 644 18.00 9.29 8.45
CA PRO A 644 18.63 8.56 9.54
C PRO A 644 20.17 8.57 9.52
N ASN A 645 20.78 8.61 8.32
CA ASN A 645 22.23 8.58 8.14
C ASN A 645 22.94 9.90 8.48
N VAL A 646 22.22 10.95 8.91
CA VAL A 646 22.81 12.25 9.27
C VAL A 646 22.89 12.39 10.79
N GLN A 647 24.10 12.64 11.30
CA GLN A 647 24.37 12.59 12.74
C GLN A 647 23.61 13.67 13.52
N ARG A 648 22.75 13.24 14.44
CA ARG A 648 21.84 14.10 15.23
C ARG A 648 22.50 14.62 16.52
N CYS A 649 21.97 15.71 17.05
CA CYS A 649 22.41 16.38 18.28
C CYS A 649 21.25 17.10 18.97
N GLY A 650 21.44 17.46 20.24
CA GLY A 650 20.40 18.07 21.09
C GLY A 650 20.27 17.33 22.41
N ALA A 651 19.30 17.72 23.25
CA ALA A 651 19.13 17.19 24.60
C ALA A 651 19.06 15.66 24.67
N ASN A 652 18.40 15.01 23.70
CA ASN A 652 18.19 13.56 23.66
C ASN A 652 19.26 12.80 22.84
N TYR A 653 20.15 13.50 22.12
CA TYR A 653 21.13 12.91 21.19
C TYR A 653 22.59 13.26 21.53
N GLY A 654 22.82 14.23 22.41
CA GLY A 654 24.15 14.63 22.87
C GLY A 654 24.81 15.71 22.00
N LYS A 655 26.15 15.74 22.07
CA LYS A 655 27.02 16.75 21.45
C LYS A 655 27.61 16.25 20.14
N CYS A 656 27.74 17.14 19.17
CA CYS A 656 28.40 16.82 17.90
C CYS A 656 29.90 16.49 18.09
N PRO A 657 30.43 15.49 17.36
CA PRO A 657 31.85 15.15 17.41
C PRO A 657 32.72 16.23 16.74
N ASN A 658 34.04 16.09 16.87
CA ASN A 658 35.03 16.83 16.08
C ASN A 658 34.87 18.36 16.08
N ASN A 659 34.38 18.95 17.19
CA ASN A 659 34.13 20.39 17.33
C ASN A 659 33.07 20.97 16.36
N GLN A 660 32.21 20.14 15.80
CA GLN A 660 31.16 20.58 14.87
C GLN A 660 30.04 21.40 15.53
N CYS A 661 29.22 22.01 14.69
CA CYS A 661 28.07 22.83 15.05
C CYS A 661 26.80 21.96 15.10
N CYS A 662 25.89 22.24 16.03
CA CYS A 662 24.58 21.59 16.11
C CYS A 662 23.53 22.57 15.60
N SER A 663 22.86 22.26 14.49
CA SER A 663 21.88 23.16 13.86
C SER A 663 20.64 23.36 14.74
N LYS A 664 19.81 24.36 14.39
CA LYS A 664 18.48 24.56 14.99
C LYS A 664 17.59 23.30 14.89
N ASP A 665 17.82 22.49 13.86
CA ASP A 665 17.07 21.27 13.52
C ASP A 665 17.65 20.00 14.16
N GLY A 666 18.68 20.14 15.01
CA GLY A 666 19.29 19.02 15.74
C GLY A 666 20.22 18.16 14.89
N ILE A 667 20.94 18.75 13.94
CA ILE A 667 21.85 18.06 13.00
C ILE A 667 23.28 18.59 13.15
N CYS A 668 24.26 17.68 13.15
CA CYS A 668 25.68 18.02 13.20
C CYS A 668 26.26 18.39 11.84
N GLY A 669 27.04 19.46 11.79
CA GLY A 669 27.75 19.84 10.57
C GLY A 669 28.70 21.03 10.72
N THR A 670 29.17 21.55 9.59
CA THR A 670 30.07 22.69 9.48
C THR A 670 29.60 23.62 8.37
N GLY A 671 29.69 24.94 8.58
CA GLY A 671 29.14 25.95 7.67
C GLY A 671 27.94 26.68 8.28
N ASN A 672 27.48 27.76 7.64
CA ASN A 672 26.53 28.69 8.26
C ASN A 672 25.17 28.06 8.61
N ASP A 673 24.72 27.05 7.87
CA ASP A 673 23.41 26.41 8.11
C ASP A 673 23.39 25.58 9.40
N TYR A 674 24.56 25.12 9.84
CA TYR A 674 24.76 24.38 11.10
C TYR A 674 25.27 25.29 12.23
N CYS A 675 26.13 26.27 11.91
CA CYS A 675 26.84 27.11 12.86
C CYS A 675 26.20 28.48 13.13
N GLY A 676 25.20 28.87 12.34
CA GLY A 676 24.60 30.20 12.32
C GLY A 676 23.42 30.40 13.28
N LYS A 677 22.44 31.22 12.85
CA LYS A 677 21.32 31.64 13.70
C LYS A 677 20.44 30.45 14.08
N GLY A 678 20.36 30.17 15.39
CA GLY A 678 19.60 29.05 15.94
C GLY A 678 20.45 27.80 16.25
N CYS A 679 21.76 27.81 15.97
CA CYS A 679 22.66 26.76 16.40
C CYS A 679 22.61 26.55 17.94
N GLN A 680 22.58 25.29 18.36
CA GLN A 680 22.42 24.89 19.77
C GLN A 680 23.77 24.85 20.50
N THR A 681 24.11 25.94 21.20
CA THR A 681 25.41 26.14 21.87
C THR A 681 25.76 25.10 22.94
N GLN A 682 24.76 24.44 23.53
CA GLN A 682 24.99 23.34 24.48
C GLN A 682 25.40 22.02 23.79
N PHE A 683 25.12 21.88 22.49
CA PHE A 683 25.25 20.63 21.73
C PHE A 683 26.23 20.73 20.54
N GLY A 684 26.70 21.94 20.17
CA GLY A 684 27.78 22.15 19.20
C GLY A 684 28.38 23.56 19.27
N LYS A 685 29.47 23.81 18.53
CA LYS A 685 30.20 25.10 18.53
C LYS A 685 29.63 26.11 17.55
N CYS A 686 28.74 26.98 18.01
CA CYS A 686 28.10 28.01 17.19
C CYS A 686 29.00 29.23 16.93
N ASN A 687 28.91 29.82 15.74
CA ASN A 687 29.70 30.98 15.33
C ASN A 687 29.00 32.30 15.68
N ILE A 688 29.61 33.11 16.55
CA ILE A 688 29.02 34.36 17.04
C ILE A 688 29.59 35.58 16.30
N THR A 689 28.99 35.91 15.14
CA THR A 689 29.14 37.17 14.35
C THR A 689 30.53 37.46 13.72
N THR A 690 30.67 38.17 12.58
CA THR A 690 30.17 39.53 12.27
C THR A 690 30.13 39.87 10.74
N THR A 691 29.16 40.69 10.31
CA THR A 691 29.08 41.54 9.06
C THR A 691 29.29 41.00 7.61
N ARG A 692 28.15 40.87 6.89
CA ARG A 692 27.71 41.63 5.68
C ARG A 692 28.60 41.73 4.40
N THR A 693 28.05 41.28 3.23
CA THR A 693 27.64 42.08 2.02
C THR A 693 27.40 41.19 0.76
N THR A 694 26.65 41.67 -0.24
CA THR A 694 26.12 41.03 -1.48
C THR A 694 27.19 40.77 -2.61
N THR A 695 26.95 40.18 -3.81
CA THR A 695 25.77 40.22 -4.74
C THR A 695 25.77 39.14 -5.87
N THR A 696 24.57 38.79 -6.36
CA THR A 696 24.07 38.11 -7.62
C THR A 696 24.95 37.49 -8.74
N THR A 697 24.38 36.50 -9.45
CA THR A 697 24.91 35.78 -10.65
C THR A 697 23.92 35.66 -11.84
N THR A 698 24.44 35.48 -13.08
CA THR A 698 23.71 35.26 -14.36
C THR A 698 24.65 34.63 -15.44
N ARG A 699 24.27 33.93 -16.53
CA ARG A 699 23.08 33.14 -16.96
C ARG A 699 23.31 32.51 -18.39
N ARG A 700 22.95 31.23 -18.62
CA ARG A 700 22.47 30.58 -19.90
C ARG A 700 23.34 30.32 -21.19
N THR A 701 23.29 29.05 -21.67
CA THR A 701 23.12 28.53 -23.09
C THR A 701 24.17 28.84 -24.21
N THR A 702 24.26 28.22 -25.42
CA THR A 702 23.51 27.15 -26.19
C THR A 702 24.39 26.48 -27.31
N THR A 703 24.07 25.25 -27.74
CA THR A 703 24.16 24.52 -29.07
C THR A 703 24.94 25.06 -30.33
N THR A 704 25.63 24.22 -31.18
CA THR A 704 25.80 24.34 -32.70
C THR A 704 26.47 23.12 -33.45
N THR A 705 26.57 23.07 -34.82
CA THR A 705 26.37 21.84 -35.71
C THR A 705 27.08 21.81 -37.15
N THR A 706 26.92 21.00 -38.29
CA THR A 706 26.08 19.88 -38.92
C THR A 706 26.65 19.19 -40.26
N THR A 707 26.33 18.00 -40.93
CA THR A 707 25.26 16.88 -41.01
C THR A 707 25.68 15.36 -41.49
N THR A 708 25.18 14.64 -42.58
CA THR A 708 24.42 13.27 -42.68
C THR A 708 24.65 11.94 -43.63
N THR A 709 24.03 11.65 -44.85
CA THR A 709 23.50 10.26 -45.35
C THR A 709 24.07 9.36 -46.56
N THR A 710 23.80 8.00 -46.61
CA THR A 710 23.58 7.05 -47.81
C THR A 710 24.68 6.69 -48.87
N THR A 711 24.60 5.74 -49.86
CA THR A 711 23.62 4.80 -50.58
C THR A 711 24.31 3.44 -50.96
N THR A 712 23.85 2.32 -51.60
CA THR A 712 22.60 1.47 -51.88
C THR A 712 23.08 0.00 -52.24
N THR A 713 22.70 -0.95 -53.16
CA THR A 713 21.70 -1.34 -54.25
C THR A 713 22.11 -2.77 -54.83
N THR A 714 21.46 -3.67 -55.63
CA THR A 714 20.09 -4.23 -55.95
C THR A 714 20.13 -5.40 -57.02
N ARG A 715 19.59 -6.65 -56.83
CA ARG A 715 19.18 -7.63 -57.93
C ARG A 715 18.19 -8.78 -57.53
N ARG A 716 17.48 -9.40 -58.51
CA ARG A 716 16.30 -10.36 -58.42
C ARG A 716 16.30 -11.54 -59.45
N THR A 717 15.37 -12.51 -59.29
CA THR A 717 14.80 -13.41 -60.36
C THR A 717 13.30 -13.77 -60.07
N THR A 718 12.54 -14.37 -61.01
CA THR A 718 11.07 -14.69 -60.98
C THR A 718 10.77 -15.96 -61.84
N THR A 719 9.60 -16.64 -61.87
CA THR A 719 8.21 -16.34 -61.40
C THR A 719 7.64 -17.45 -60.45
N THR A 720 6.51 -18.20 -60.56
CA THR A 720 5.43 -18.52 -61.56
C THR A 720 4.15 -19.04 -60.82
N THR A 721 2.97 -19.25 -61.47
CA THR A 721 1.64 -19.36 -60.77
C THR A 721 0.73 -20.55 -61.16
N THR A 722 -0.02 -21.10 -60.19
CA THR A 722 -1.30 -21.85 -60.36
C THR A 722 -2.21 -21.62 -59.15
N THR A 723 -3.54 -21.71 -59.32
CA THR A 723 -4.53 -21.35 -58.28
C THR A 723 -5.49 -22.49 -57.91
N THR A 724 -5.67 -22.74 -56.62
CA THR A 724 -6.79 -23.49 -56.06
C THR A 724 -7.34 -22.77 -54.83
N THR A 725 -8.67 -22.75 -54.66
CA THR A 725 -9.34 -22.02 -53.57
C THR A 725 -9.48 -22.90 -52.31
N SER A 726 -8.83 -22.50 -51.22
CA SER A 726 -9.06 -23.00 -49.87
C SER A 726 -9.52 -21.86 -48.95
N LYS A 727 -10.20 -22.16 -47.85
CA LYS A 727 -10.44 -21.17 -46.78
C LYS A 727 -9.07 -20.71 -46.25
N LYS A 728 -8.87 -19.38 -46.18
CA LYS A 728 -7.64 -18.79 -45.62
C LYS A 728 -7.53 -19.22 -44.14
N PRO A 729 -6.42 -19.86 -43.71
CA PRO A 729 -6.22 -20.15 -42.29
C PRO A 729 -6.09 -18.83 -41.52
N ALA A 730 -6.55 -18.82 -40.27
CA ALA A 730 -6.39 -17.66 -39.38
C ALA A 730 -4.90 -17.29 -39.21
N PRO A 731 -4.56 -15.98 -39.15
CA PRO A 731 -3.19 -15.53 -38.93
C PRO A 731 -2.67 -15.94 -37.55
N THR A 732 -1.36 -16.18 -37.44
CA THR A 732 -0.74 -16.67 -36.20
C THR A 732 0.65 -16.08 -35.96
N VAL A 733 0.96 -15.82 -34.69
CA VAL A 733 2.29 -15.37 -34.24
C VAL A 733 3.25 -16.55 -34.17
N ARG A 734 4.40 -16.46 -34.84
CA ARG A 734 5.42 -17.53 -34.86
C ARG A 734 6.42 -17.36 -33.70
N PRO A 735 7.11 -18.43 -33.25
CA PRO A 735 8.05 -18.36 -32.11
C PRO A 735 9.20 -17.35 -32.24
N ASN A 736 9.58 -16.97 -33.46
CA ASN A 736 10.68 -16.03 -33.73
C ASN A 736 10.21 -14.60 -34.06
N ASP A 737 8.90 -14.35 -34.14
CA ASP A 737 8.38 -13.00 -34.42
C ASP A 737 8.68 -12.10 -33.20
N THR A 738 9.27 -10.93 -33.45
CA THR A 738 9.72 -10.01 -32.39
C THR A 738 8.70 -8.88 -32.20
N PRO A 739 8.24 -8.59 -30.97
CA PRO A 739 7.26 -7.54 -30.74
C PRO A 739 7.85 -6.14 -30.87
N VAL A 740 7.00 -5.18 -31.20
CA VAL A 740 7.29 -3.74 -31.34
C VAL A 740 6.32 -2.90 -30.53
N TRP A 741 6.74 -1.70 -30.15
CA TRP A 741 5.85 -0.62 -29.72
C TRP A 741 5.40 0.16 -30.96
N ILE A 742 4.10 0.45 -31.05
CA ILE A 742 3.53 1.33 -32.08
C ILE A 742 3.42 2.71 -31.44
N TYR A 743 4.25 3.67 -31.89
CA TYR A 743 4.52 4.93 -31.18
C TYR A 743 4.26 6.16 -32.05
N ASN A 744 3.54 7.15 -31.53
CA ASN A 744 3.43 8.47 -32.16
C ASN A 744 4.45 9.40 -31.53
N GLU A 745 5.46 9.79 -32.32
CA GLU A 745 6.58 10.65 -31.87
C GLU A 745 6.17 12.10 -31.58
N ASN A 746 5.08 12.58 -32.17
CA ASN A 746 4.58 13.95 -31.94
C ASN A 746 3.80 14.03 -30.61
N ALA A 747 2.94 13.05 -30.35
CA ALA A 747 2.13 12.97 -29.12
C ALA A 747 2.89 12.37 -27.92
N ASN A 748 4.02 11.69 -28.17
CA ASN A 748 4.76 10.90 -27.18
C ASN A 748 3.95 9.75 -26.55
N LYS A 749 2.93 9.23 -27.25
CA LYS A 749 2.06 8.14 -26.80
C LYS A 749 2.26 6.86 -27.62
N CYS A 750 2.05 5.71 -26.98
CA CYS A 750 2.05 4.39 -27.61
C CYS A 750 0.63 3.82 -27.72
N LEU A 751 0.39 3.01 -28.74
CA LEU A 751 -0.80 2.17 -28.84
C LEU A 751 -0.74 1.04 -27.80
N SER A 752 -1.83 0.81 -27.06
CA SER A 752 -1.97 -0.22 -26.04
C SER A 752 -3.25 -1.03 -26.22
N THR A 753 -3.22 -2.31 -25.83
CA THR A 753 -4.44 -3.06 -25.53
C THR A 753 -4.95 -2.76 -24.13
N LEU A 754 -6.26 -2.97 -23.96
CA LEU A 754 -6.91 -3.17 -22.67
C LEU A 754 -6.69 -4.62 -22.19
N VAL A 755 -7.04 -4.90 -20.93
CA VAL A 755 -7.02 -6.26 -20.35
C VAL A 755 -8.29 -7.06 -20.71
N THR A 756 -9.35 -6.37 -21.11
CA THR A 756 -10.57 -6.95 -21.65
C THR A 756 -10.42 -7.22 -23.16
N ILE A 757 -10.84 -8.40 -23.60
CA ILE A 757 -10.87 -8.77 -25.03
C ILE A 757 -11.96 -8.00 -25.77
N ASP A 758 -11.87 -7.97 -27.10
CA ASP A 758 -12.90 -7.39 -27.98
C ASP A 758 -13.17 -5.87 -27.84
N LYS A 759 -12.34 -5.14 -27.08
CA LYS A 759 -12.41 -3.67 -26.91
C LYS A 759 -11.53 -2.88 -27.91
N LYS A 760 -11.74 -1.55 -27.96
CA LYS A 760 -10.99 -0.56 -28.74
C LYS A 760 -9.53 -0.43 -28.24
N PRO A 761 -8.51 -0.39 -29.11
CA PRO A 761 -7.15 -0.01 -28.72
C PRO A 761 -7.09 1.43 -28.18
N GLN A 762 -6.18 1.68 -27.24
CA GLN A 762 -6.00 3.00 -26.63
C GLN A 762 -4.63 3.60 -26.92
N VAL A 763 -4.51 4.90 -26.71
CA VAL A 763 -3.30 5.69 -26.91
C VAL A 763 -2.85 6.24 -25.55
N LYS A 764 -1.84 5.60 -24.95
CA LYS A 764 -1.39 5.83 -23.55
C LYS A 764 0.14 6.00 -23.48
N ASP A 765 0.67 6.49 -22.37
CA ASP A 765 2.12 6.68 -22.20
C ASP A 765 2.90 5.35 -22.24
N CYS A 766 4.02 5.32 -22.96
CA CYS A 766 4.71 4.07 -23.33
C CYS A 766 5.34 3.31 -22.16
N LEU A 767 4.64 2.30 -21.64
CA LEU A 767 5.20 1.38 -20.65
C LEU A 767 5.92 0.18 -21.30
N SER A 768 6.78 -0.48 -20.52
CA SER A 768 7.50 -1.69 -20.93
C SER A 768 6.71 -2.99 -20.69
N THR A 769 5.40 -2.91 -20.52
CA THR A 769 4.50 -4.07 -20.30
C THR A 769 4.01 -4.64 -21.63
N SER A 770 3.53 -5.88 -21.62
CA SER A 770 3.04 -6.59 -22.81
C SER A 770 1.81 -5.95 -23.46
N ALA A 771 1.04 -5.12 -22.74
CA ALA A 771 -0.12 -4.40 -23.29
C ALA A 771 0.26 -3.35 -24.35
N PHE A 772 1.47 -2.78 -24.27
CA PHE A 772 2.00 -1.80 -25.23
C PHE A 772 2.80 -2.45 -26.38
N GLN A 773 2.87 -3.78 -26.39
CA GLN A 773 3.68 -4.54 -27.32
C GLN A 773 2.80 -5.30 -28.33
N TRP A 774 3.20 -5.21 -29.59
CA TRP A 774 2.44 -5.75 -30.72
C TRP A 774 3.34 -6.56 -31.64
N TYR A 775 2.85 -7.70 -32.11
CA TYR A 775 3.38 -8.40 -33.27
C TYR A 775 2.76 -7.76 -34.52
N PHE A 776 3.50 -6.83 -35.14
CA PHE A 776 3.12 -6.21 -36.40
C PHE A 776 3.63 -7.07 -37.57
N THR A 777 2.73 -7.54 -38.43
CA THR A 777 3.00 -8.45 -39.56
C THR A 777 3.66 -9.81 -39.21
N PRO A 778 3.09 -10.64 -38.31
CA PRO A 778 3.39 -12.07 -38.27
C PRO A 778 2.86 -12.77 -39.54
N TYR A 779 2.78 -14.10 -39.57
CA TYR A 779 2.45 -14.84 -40.81
C TYR A 779 0.97 -15.25 -40.89
N PRO A 780 0.27 -15.00 -42.03
CA PRO A 780 0.68 -14.20 -43.19
C PRO A 780 0.71 -12.69 -42.87
N THR A 781 1.49 -11.94 -43.63
CA THR A 781 1.76 -10.51 -43.37
C THR A 781 0.50 -9.63 -43.35
N GLY A 782 0.58 -8.51 -42.64
CA GLY A 782 -0.42 -7.45 -42.60
C GLY A 782 -1.32 -7.45 -41.37
N TYR A 783 -1.38 -8.54 -40.61
CA TYR A 783 -2.12 -8.56 -39.34
C TYR A 783 -1.32 -7.93 -38.20
N ILE A 784 -2.03 -7.43 -37.17
CA ILE A 784 -1.44 -6.88 -35.95
C ILE A 784 -2.07 -7.63 -34.77
N HIS A 785 -1.25 -8.38 -34.03
CA HIS A 785 -1.65 -9.12 -32.83
C HIS A 785 -1.00 -8.45 -31.61
N PRO A 786 -1.67 -8.31 -30.46
CA PRO A 786 -1.02 -7.85 -29.25
C PRO A 786 -0.23 -8.96 -28.56
N VAL A 787 0.72 -8.63 -27.68
CA VAL A 787 1.54 -9.64 -27.00
C VAL A 787 0.77 -10.39 -25.91
N ASN A 788 -0.25 -9.78 -25.29
CA ASN A 788 -1.10 -10.42 -24.29
C ASN A 788 -2.12 -11.42 -24.88
N TYR A 789 -2.64 -11.19 -26.09
CA TYR A 789 -3.65 -12.05 -26.74
C TYR A 789 -3.23 -12.43 -28.17
N LYS A 790 -2.35 -13.42 -28.30
CA LYS A 790 -1.71 -13.79 -29.59
C LYS A 790 -2.67 -14.42 -30.60
N ASP A 791 -3.79 -14.94 -30.12
CA ASP A 791 -4.95 -15.48 -30.85
C ASP A 791 -5.94 -14.40 -31.30
N ARG A 792 -5.74 -13.14 -30.87
CA ARG A 792 -6.55 -11.98 -31.22
C ARG A 792 -5.80 -11.01 -32.14
N CYS A 793 -6.56 -10.26 -32.92
CA CYS A 793 -6.09 -9.43 -34.01
C CYS A 793 -6.82 -8.09 -34.07
N PHE A 794 -6.14 -7.06 -34.58
CA PHE A 794 -6.77 -5.81 -35.01
C PHE A 794 -7.88 -6.06 -36.05
N TYR A 795 -9.02 -5.41 -35.86
CA TYR A 795 -10.21 -5.56 -36.69
C TYR A 795 -10.94 -4.22 -36.86
N LEU A 796 -11.33 -3.91 -38.10
CA LEU A 796 -12.19 -2.80 -38.46
C LEU A 796 -13.66 -3.24 -38.40
N MET A 797 -14.38 -2.80 -37.38
CA MET A 797 -15.80 -3.12 -37.19
C MET A 797 -16.68 -2.32 -38.13
N ASP A 798 -16.39 -1.02 -38.26
CA ASP A 798 -17.20 -0.07 -39.02
C ASP A 798 -16.31 0.68 -40.02
N PRO A 799 -16.31 0.30 -41.31
CA PRO A 799 -15.56 1.01 -42.35
C PRO A 799 -16.06 2.43 -42.65
N ALA A 800 -17.30 2.78 -42.26
CA ALA A 800 -17.86 4.10 -42.45
C ALA A 800 -17.42 5.05 -41.34
N ASN A 801 -17.62 4.69 -40.07
CA ASN A 801 -17.28 5.53 -38.91
C ASN A 801 -15.86 5.29 -38.36
N GLY A 802 -15.15 4.28 -38.83
CA GLY A 802 -13.75 4.02 -38.46
C GLY A 802 -13.54 3.33 -37.11
N LYS A 803 -14.59 2.72 -36.51
CA LYS A 803 -14.49 1.97 -35.25
C LYS A 803 -13.60 0.73 -35.42
N ILE A 804 -12.59 0.59 -34.57
CA ILE A 804 -11.64 -0.53 -34.54
C ILE A 804 -11.64 -1.24 -33.19
N LYS A 805 -11.39 -2.56 -33.17
CA LYS A 805 -11.19 -3.37 -31.94
C LYS A 805 -10.09 -4.41 -32.08
N VAL A 806 -9.75 -5.08 -30.98
CA VAL A 806 -8.94 -6.31 -30.97
C VAL A 806 -9.87 -7.52 -30.83
N SER A 807 -10.19 -8.16 -31.96
CA SER A 807 -11.19 -9.24 -32.10
C SER A 807 -10.54 -10.62 -32.32
N ASN A 808 -11.35 -11.68 -32.42
CA ASN A 808 -10.92 -12.98 -32.96
C ASN A 808 -10.29 -12.80 -34.36
N CYS A 809 -9.12 -13.39 -34.57
CA CYS A 809 -8.37 -13.33 -35.83
C CYS A 809 -9.12 -13.88 -37.06
N GLU A 810 -10.18 -14.67 -36.91
CA GLU A 810 -11.00 -15.15 -38.04
C GLU A 810 -11.69 -14.03 -38.83
N GLN A 811 -11.99 -12.89 -38.21
CA GLN A 811 -12.62 -11.72 -38.86
C GLN A 811 -11.62 -10.61 -39.24
N SER A 812 -10.34 -10.79 -38.90
CA SER A 812 -9.35 -9.70 -38.83
C SER A 812 -9.11 -8.94 -40.14
N THR A 813 -8.80 -7.66 -39.98
CA THR A 813 -8.48 -6.75 -41.09
C THR A 813 -6.97 -6.70 -41.31
N GLU A 814 -6.54 -6.67 -42.57
CA GLU A 814 -5.13 -6.53 -42.94
C GLU A 814 -4.74 -5.04 -42.96
N PHE A 815 -3.62 -4.69 -42.33
CA PHE A 815 -3.08 -3.33 -42.24
C PHE A 815 -1.69 -3.22 -42.88
N VAL A 816 -1.40 -2.04 -43.42
CA VAL A 816 -0.13 -1.69 -44.05
C VAL A 816 0.39 -0.40 -43.42
N LEU A 817 1.67 -0.40 -43.03
CA LEU A 817 2.41 0.83 -42.72
C LEU A 817 2.92 1.44 -44.03
N ASP A 818 2.45 2.64 -44.36
CA ASP A 818 3.00 3.42 -45.48
C ASP A 818 4.29 4.13 -45.02
N ASN A 819 5.43 3.52 -45.31
CA ASN A 819 6.75 4.02 -44.89
C ASN A 819 7.11 5.42 -45.43
N ASN A 820 6.36 5.99 -46.37
CA ASN A 820 6.60 7.35 -46.86
C ASN A 820 5.95 8.41 -45.96
N ASN A 821 4.73 8.13 -45.49
CA ASN A 821 3.90 9.05 -44.70
C ASN A 821 3.80 8.65 -43.22
N ARG A 822 4.36 7.50 -42.84
CA ARG A 822 4.30 6.87 -41.51
C ARG A 822 2.88 6.59 -41.00
N VAL A 823 1.92 6.46 -41.92
CA VAL A 823 0.51 6.14 -41.57
C VAL A 823 0.29 4.62 -41.57
N ILE A 824 -0.43 4.12 -40.56
CA ILE A 824 -0.96 2.75 -40.55
C ILE A 824 -2.38 2.82 -41.11
N ARG A 825 -2.72 1.98 -42.09
CA ARG A 825 -4.03 1.98 -42.75
C ARG A 825 -4.44 0.58 -43.21
N PRO A 826 -5.74 0.29 -43.41
CA PRO A 826 -6.16 -0.98 -44.02
C PRO A 826 -5.52 -1.21 -45.40
N SER A 827 -5.35 -2.47 -45.79
CA SER A 827 -4.79 -2.85 -47.10
C SER A 827 -5.78 -2.60 -48.25
N ASP A 828 -7.08 -2.73 -47.97
CA ASP A 828 -8.21 -2.54 -48.87
C ASP A 828 -8.69 -1.07 -48.95
N ASN A 829 -8.68 -0.35 -47.82
CA ASN A 829 -9.08 1.05 -47.75
C ASN A 829 -7.87 2.00 -47.59
N ASN A 830 -7.44 2.60 -48.70
CA ASN A 830 -6.35 3.58 -48.71
C ASN A 830 -6.73 5.01 -48.31
N LYS A 831 -8.01 5.28 -47.99
CA LYS A 831 -8.49 6.61 -47.58
C LYS A 831 -8.52 6.83 -46.07
N ARG A 832 -8.58 5.74 -45.29
CA ARG A 832 -8.68 5.80 -43.82
C ARG A 832 -7.34 5.43 -43.16
N CYS A 833 -6.88 6.24 -42.20
CA CYS A 833 -5.60 6.13 -41.51
C CYS A 833 -5.77 6.12 -39.98
N LEU A 834 -4.95 5.31 -39.30
CA LEU A 834 -4.89 5.20 -37.85
C LEU A 834 -4.49 6.54 -37.25
N SER A 835 -5.34 7.06 -36.39
CA SER A 835 -5.26 8.39 -35.81
C SER A 835 -5.39 8.32 -34.30
N ILE A 836 -4.74 9.26 -33.62
CA ILE A 836 -5.08 9.62 -32.23
C ILE A 836 -6.38 10.43 -32.26
N GLY A 837 -7.35 10.01 -31.44
CA GLY A 837 -8.68 10.59 -31.34
C GLY A 837 -9.55 10.47 -32.59
N ASP A 838 -10.84 10.76 -32.42
CA ASP A 838 -11.84 10.78 -33.51
C ASP A 838 -11.85 12.12 -34.29
N GLY A 839 -11.33 13.19 -33.67
CA GLY A 839 -11.26 14.54 -34.23
C GLY A 839 -12.00 15.61 -33.43
N THR A 840 -12.69 15.22 -32.35
CA THR A 840 -13.13 16.13 -31.28
C THR A 840 -11.93 16.69 -30.49
N ALA A 841 -12.17 17.68 -29.63
CA ALA A 841 -11.11 18.25 -28.78
C ALA A 841 -10.82 17.38 -27.55
N ASP A 842 -11.70 16.42 -27.27
CA ASP A 842 -11.92 15.86 -25.94
C ASP A 842 -11.48 14.39 -25.91
N ASN A 843 -11.87 13.61 -26.93
CA ASN A 843 -11.52 12.20 -27.10
C ASN A 843 -10.09 12.01 -27.67
N ASN A 844 -9.06 12.46 -26.96
CA ASN A 844 -7.64 12.34 -27.38
C ASN A 844 -6.96 11.01 -27.03
N ASN A 845 -7.61 10.13 -26.25
CA ASN A 845 -6.99 8.89 -25.73
C ASN A 845 -7.37 7.62 -26.54
N GLY A 846 -8.31 7.72 -27.48
CA GLY A 846 -8.73 6.61 -28.34
C GLY A 846 -7.88 6.47 -29.61
N ALA A 847 -7.82 5.24 -30.16
CA ALA A 847 -7.32 4.99 -31.50
C ALA A 847 -8.50 4.81 -32.49
N TYR A 848 -8.45 5.49 -33.63
CA TYR A 848 -9.53 5.52 -34.63
C TYR A 848 -9.02 5.48 -36.07
N LEU A 849 -9.85 5.09 -37.04
CA LEU A 849 -9.56 5.23 -38.48
C LEU A 849 -10.28 6.44 -39.10
N ARG A 850 -9.59 7.58 -39.19
CA ARG A 850 -10.10 8.83 -39.81
C ARG A 850 -9.60 8.98 -41.25
N ASP A 851 -10.05 9.99 -41.99
CA ASP A 851 -9.47 10.27 -43.32
C ASP A 851 -7.97 10.55 -43.24
N CYS A 852 -7.20 10.05 -44.21
CA CYS A 852 -5.75 10.23 -44.27
C CYS A 852 -5.37 11.69 -44.58
N THR A 853 -5.23 12.50 -43.54
CA THR A 853 -4.73 13.89 -43.57
C THR A 853 -3.20 13.92 -43.71
N GLY A 854 -2.51 12.89 -43.18
CA GLY A 854 -1.06 12.92 -42.97
C GLY A 854 -0.63 13.77 -41.76
N GLY A 855 -1.60 14.21 -40.94
CA GLY A 855 -1.36 15.01 -39.75
C GLY A 855 -0.52 14.31 -38.69
N ILE A 856 -0.01 15.08 -37.72
CA ILE A 856 0.89 14.59 -36.67
C ILE A 856 0.25 13.49 -35.81
N GLU A 857 -1.08 13.50 -35.68
CA GLU A 857 -1.93 12.51 -35.02
C GLU A 857 -1.98 11.16 -35.75
N GLN A 858 -1.56 11.10 -37.02
CA GLN A 858 -1.58 9.90 -37.87
C GLN A 858 -0.21 9.26 -38.08
N GLN A 859 0.86 9.84 -37.54
CA GLN A 859 2.24 9.43 -37.79
C GLN A 859 2.73 8.45 -36.71
N TRP A 860 2.90 7.18 -37.10
CA TRP A 860 3.26 6.07 -36.23
C TRP A 860 4.59 5.42 -36.66
N GLY A 861 5.51 5.26 -35.71
CA GLY A 861 6.74 4.48 -35.85
C GLY A 861 6.64 3.11 -35.20
N LEU A 862 7.40 2.14 -35.72
CA LEU A 862 7.47 0.76 -35.19
C LEU A 862 8.80 0.53 -34.48
N TRP A 863 8.78 0.62 -33.15
CA TRP A 863 9.99 0.60 -32.33
C TRP A 863 10.25 -0.79 -31.74
N TYR A 864 11.45 -1.35 -32.00
CA TYR A 864 11.89 -2.63 -31.42
C TYR A 864 12.40 -2.54 -29.98
N ARG A 865 12.32 -1.34 -29.36
CA ARG A 865 12.65 -1.04 -27.96
C ARG A 865 11.61 -0.05 -27.44
N ASN A 866 11.45 0.05 -26.11
CA ASN A 866 10.56 1.09 -25.55
C ASN A 866 11.10 2.48 -25.98
N PRO A 867 10.33 3.28 -26.74
CA PRO A 867 10.80 4.55 -27.29
C PRO A 867 11.22 5.53 -26.21
N VAL A 868 10.44 5.64 -25.13
CA VAL A 868 10.73 6.52 -23.98
C VAL A 868 12.06 6.17 -23.32
N SER A 869 12.41 4.87 -23.24
CA SER A 869 13.71 4.44 -22.67
C SER A 869 14.92 4.78 -23.55
N VAL A 870 14.72 4.93 -24.86
CA VAL A 870 15.78 5.31 -25.81
C VAL A 870 15.90 6.83 -25.92
N ILE A 871 14.77 7.53 -26.02
CA ILE A 871 14.70 9.00 -26.18
C ILE A 871 15.14 9.70 -24.89
N ASN A 872 14.64 9.27 -23.73
CA ASN A 872 14.95 9.87 -22.43
C ASN A 872 16.11 9.15 -21.69
N GLY A 873 16.95 8.40 -22.42
CA GLY A 873 18.13 7.73 -21.86
C GLY A 873 19.20 8.72 -21.39
N GLN A 874 20.12 8.27 -20.53
CA GLN A 874 21.32 9.04 -20.22
C GLN A 874 22.38 8.80 -21.30
N TYR A 875 22.92 9.87 -21.89
CA TYR A 875 23.96 9.84 -22.91
C TYR A 875 25.27 10.45 -22.39
N LYS A 876 26.40 10.12 -23.04
CA LYS A 876 27.71 10.72 -22.80
C LYS A 876 28.52 10.96 -24.07
N THR A 877 29.30 12.05 -24.07
CA THR A 877 30.23 12.42 -25.14
C THR A 877 31.45 11.49 -25.20
N VAL A 878 31.71 10.89 -26.37
CA VAL A 878 32.81 9.95 -26.59
C VAL A 878 33.39 10.08 -28.00
N TRP A 879 34.58 9.49 -28.20
CA TRP A 879 35.11 9.12 -29.50
C TRP A 879 34.84 7.64 -29.75
N ILE A 880 34.20 7.31 -30.87
CA ILE A 880 34.08 5.92 -31.33
C ILE A 880 35.30 5.61 -32.19
N TYR A 881 36.16 4.72 -31.70
CA TYR A 881 37.50 4.47 -32.21
C TYR A 881 37.65 3.03 -32.72
N ASN A 882 38.32 2.88 -33.87
CA ASN A 882 38.77 1.61 -34.40
C ASN A 882 40.28 1.45 -34.11
N PRO A 883 40.68 0.70 -33.05
CA PRO A 883 42.08 0.48 -32.70
C PRO A 883 42.86 -0.39 -33.70
N LYS A 884 42.18 -1.19 -34.54
CA LYS A 884 42.82 -2.03 -35.56
C LYS A 884 43.33 -1.20 -36.73
N LEU A 885 42.56 -0.19 -37.14
CA LEU A 885 42.88 0.71 -38.26
C LEU A 885 43.54 2.03 -37.79
N LYS A 886 43.50 2.32 -36.48
CA LYS A 886 43.93 3.60 -35.87
C LYS A 886 43.18 4.80 -36.46
N LYS A 887 41.85 4.68 -36.51
CA LYS A 887 40.91 5.65 -37.10
C LYS A 887 39.69 5.84 -36.20
N CYS A 888 39.07 7.01 -36.26
CA CYS A 888 37.81 7.29 -35.57
C CYS A 888 36.63 7.24 -36.55
N LEU A 889 35.45 6.92 -36.01
CA LEU A 889 34.16 7.11 -36.67
C LEU A 889 33.86 8.61 -36.74
N LEU A 890 33.60 9.10 -37.95
CA LEU A 890 33.23 10.48 -38.24
C LEU A 890 31.79 10.52 -38.80
N SER A 891 31.06 11.60 -38.52
CA SER A 891 29.74 11.86 -39.10
C SER A 891 29.77 12.00 -40.63
N GLY A 892 28.60 12.09 -41.26
CA GLY A 892 28.44 12.65 -42.62
C GLY A 892 28.74 14.16 -42.68
N SER A 893 28.23 14.88 -43.69
CA SER A 893 28.43 16.34 -43.78
C SER A 893 27.23 17.23 -44.16
N GLN A 894 26.21 16.76 -44.89
CA GLN A 894 24.93 17.49 -45.13
C GLN A 894 23.76 16.51 -45.02
N LEU A 895 22.46 16.82 -45.19
CA LEU A 895 21.40 15.77 -45.35
C LEU A 895 21.61 14.95 -46.67
N THR A 896 22.80 14.33 -46.82
CA THR A 896 23.45 13.44 -47.81
C THR A 896 24.97 13.30 -47.49
N TYR A 897 25.63 12.27 -48.01
CA TYR A 897 26.98 11.73 -47.70
C TYR A 897 27.12 10.93 -46.37
N ARG A 898 27.33 9.60 -46.47
CA ARG A 898 27.50 8.55 -45.41
C ARG A 898 28.41 8.93 -44.20
N PRO A 899 28.21 8.31 -43.01
CA PRO A 899 29.23 8.31 -41.96
C PRO A 899 30.53 7.67 -42.43
N LEU A 900 31.66 8.16 -41.90
CA LEU A 900 32.99 7.89 -42.42
C LEU A 900 33.94 7.28 -41.36
N ILE A 901 35.03 6.68 -41.81
CA ILE A 901 36.20 6.32 -41.01
C ILE A 901 37.38 7.22 -41.39
N GLY A 902 38.00 7.88 -40.41
CA GLY A 902 38.98 8.93 -40.65
C GLY A 902 40.00 9.09 -39.53
N ASN A 903 40.86 10.11 -39.62
CA ASN A 903 41.76 10.42 -38.52
C ASN A 903 40.94 10.83 -37.29
N CYS A 904 41.43 10.49 -36.10
CA CYS A 904 40.87 11.04 -34.86
C CYS A 904 41.30 12.50 -34.71
N ASP A 905 40.36 13.36 -34.32
CA ASP A 905 40.58 14.76 -33.99
C ASP A 905 39.53 15.24 -32.96
N ASN A 906 39.53 16.53 -32.61
CA ASN A 906 38.59 17.13 -31.66
C ASN A 906 37.37 17.80 -32.34
N SER A 907 37.13 17.55 -33.64
CA SER A 907 35.97 18.11 -34.34
C SER A 907 34.67 17.46 -33.85
N ASP A 908 33.56 18.19 -34.00
CA ASP A 908 32.23 17.71 -33.59
C ASP A 908 31.73 16.55 -34.46
N ARG A 909 32.32 16.37 -35.65
CA ARG A 909 32.16 15.19 -36.50
C ARG A 909 32.76 13.92 -35.90
N ALA A 910 33.81 14.05 -35.08
CA ALA A 910 34.49 12.93 -34.41
C ALA A 910 33.89 12.61 -33.03
N LYS A 911 33.01 13.47 -32.51
CA LYS A 911 32.33 13.32 -31.21
C LYS A 911 30.95 12.71 -31.38
N TRP A 912 30.61 11.86 -30.43
CA TRP A 912 29.36 11.11 -30.38
C TRP A 912 28.77 11.15 -28.99
N GLU A 913 27.48 11.46 -28.89
CA GLU A 913 26.66 11.07 -27.74
C GLU A 913 26.24 9.60 -27.91
N VAL A 914 26.53 8.78 -26.91
CA VAL A 914 26.15 7.36 -26.85
C VAL A 914 25.49 7.06 -25.50
N PRO A 915 24.55 6.10 -25.42
CA PRO A 915 23.90 5.77 -24.16
C PRO A 915 24.93 5.28 -23.13
N VAL A 916 24.78 5.74 -21.89
CA VAL A 916 25.60 5.31 -20.74
C VAL A 916 25.37 3.83 -20.43
N SER A 917 24.16 3.33 -20.67
CA SER A 917 23.79 1.91 -20.59
C SER A 917 22.57 1.60 -21.46
N GLY A 918 22.56 0.39 -22.04
CA GLY A 918 21.44 -0.09 -22.86
C GLY A 918 21.51 0.31 -24.35
N ASP A 919 20.61 -0.29 -25.14
CA ASP A 919 20.45 0.01 -26.56
C ASP A 919 19.89 1.43 -26.75
N GLY A 920 20.32 2.13 -27.79
CA GLY A 920 19.94 3.53 -27.98
C GLY A 920 20.58 4.18 -29.20
N PHE A 921 20.59 5.50 -29.21
CA PHE A 921 21.11 6.25 -30.35
C PHE A 921 22.64 6.33 -30.37
N LEU A 922 23.21 6.36 -31.57
CA LEU A 922 24.57 6.87 -31.80
C LEU A 922 24.43 8.24 -32.44
N GLN A 923 24.37 9.27 -31.60
CA GLN A 923 24.10 10.65 -32.00
C GLN A 923 25.43 11.41 -32.13
N THR A 924 25.59 12.31 -33.10
CA THR A 924 26.81 13.13 -33.24
C THR A 924 26.56 14.58 -32.84
N HIS A 925 27.61 15.32 -32.44
CA HIS A 925 27.52 16.74 -32.04
C HIS A 925 27.15 17.68 -33.22
N PHE A 926 27.04 17.14 -34.43
CA PHE A 926 26.71 17.82 -35.69
C PHE A 926 25.16 17.76 -35.98
N GLU A 927 24.31 18.73 -35.54
CA GLU A 927 22.79 18.70 -35.40
C GLU A 927 22.28 17.34 -34.98
N ASN A 928 22.95 16.73 -34.02
CA ASN A 928 22.28 15.78 -33.15
C ASN A 928 21.62 14.63 -33.94
N MET A 929 22.17 14.29 -35.12
CA MET A 929 21.64 13.22 -35.95
C MET A 929 22.08 11.90 -35.37
N CYS A 930 21.24 10.88 -35.53
CA CYS A 930 21.54 9.53 -35.12
C CYS A 930 21.92 8.67 -36.33
N ILE A 931 22.77 7.67 -36.13
CA ILE A 931 23.05 6.66 -37.18
C ILE A 931 21.78 5.83 -37.43
N SER A 932 21.14 6.08 -38.57
CA SER A 932 19.89 5.47 -39.05
C SER A 932 20.12 4.41 -40.13
N TYR A 933 19.44 3.28 -40.01
CA TYR A 933 19.45 2.15 -40.95
C TYR A 933 18.25 2.22 -41.91
N LEU A 934 18.52 2.29 -43.22
CA LEU A 934 17.44 2.27 -44.22
C LEU A 934 16.90 0.86 -44.45
N ASN A 935 15.84 0.54 -43.71
CA ASN A 935 15.09 -0.73 -43.73
C ASN A 935 14.69 -1.21 -45.16
N SER A 936 14.51 -0.29 -46.10
CA SER A 936 14.11 -0.58 -47.49
C SER A 936 15.18 -1.29 -48.36
N ASN A 937 16.40 -1.52 -47.85
CA ASN A 937 17.52 -1.99 -48.67
C ASN A 937 18.29 -3.18 -48.08
N LYS A 938 18.30 -4.30 -48.83
CA LYS A 938 19.05 -5.56 -48.58
C LYS A 938 20.60 -5.41 -48.52
N TYR A 939 21.10 -4.18 -48.48
CA TYR A 939 22.51 -3.79 -48.69
C TYR A 939 23.14 -3.12 -47.48
N GLY A 940 22.46 -3.06 -46.33
CA GLY A 940 23.05 -2.51 -45.11
C GLY A 940 23.25 -0.99 -45.16
N THR A 941 22.45 -0.27 -45.95
CA THR A 941 22.67 1.15 -46.18
C THR A 941 22.49 1.94 -44.88
N VAL A 942 23.63 2.35 -44.33
CA VAL A 942 23.71 3.15 -43.11
C VAL A 942 23.88 4.61 -43.45
N THR A 943 23.23 5.44 -42.66
CA THR A 943 23.00 6.86 -42.91
C THR A 943 23.03 7.54 -41.56
N MET A 944 23.41 8.81 -41.41
CA MET A 944 22.82 9.54 -40.29
C MET A 944 21.35 9.87 -40.68
N ARG A 945 20.45 10.23 -39.75
CA ARG A 945 19.16 10.91 -39.98
C ARG A 945 18.72 11.60 -38.68
N GLU A 946 17.56 12.23 -38.69
CA GLU A 946 16.73 12.44 -37.49
C GLU A 946 16.64 11.14 -36.64
N CYS A 947 16.49 11.32 -35.33
CA CYS A 947 16.58 10.25 -34.35
C CYS A 947 15.22 9.57 -34.10
N ASN A 948 14.87 8.63 -34.97
CA ASN A 948 13.62 7.87 -34.94
C ASN A 948 13.86 6.36 -34.74
N GLU A 949 12.83 5.53 -34.90
CA GLU A 949 12.91 4.08 -34.71
C GLU A 949 14.07 3.44 -35.48
N TYR A 950 14.33 3.92 -36.70
CA TYR A 950 15.38 3.38 -37.58
C TYR A 950 16.80 3.71 -37.14
N ALA A 951 16.99 4.57 -36.13
CA ALA A 951 18.30 5.00 -35.63
C ALA A 951 18.74 4.35 -34.31
N VAL A 952 17.94 3.43 -33.76
CA VAL A 952 18.30 2.68 -32.56
C VAL A 952 19.33 1.59 -32.90
N MET A 953 20.43 1.56 -32.15
CA MET A 953 21.52 0.58 -32.28
C MET A 953 21.62 -0.24 -30.99
N TYR A 954 22.13 -1.47 -31.11
CA TYR A 954 22.55 -2.23 -29.94
C TYR A 954 23.67 -1.50 -29.19
N ASN A 955 23.66 -1.60 -27.86
CA ASN A 955 24.84 -1.28 -27.06
C ASN A 955 26.03 -2.13 -27.57
N ILE A 956 27.15 -1.46 -27.89
CA ILE A 956 28.34 -2.09 -28.45
C ILE A 956 28.82 -3.26 -27.57
N SER A 957 28.71 -3.14 -26.24
CA SER A 957 29.12 -4.21 -25.31
C SER A 957 28.19 -5.43 -25.27
N SER A 958 26.97 -5.33 -25.78
CA SER A 958 26.02 -6.45 -25.93
C SER A 958 25.81 -6.87 -27.39
N SER A 959 26.62 -6.34 -28.32
CA SER A 959 26.70 -6.86 -29.69
C SER A 959 27.28 -8.27 -29.71
N TYR A 960 27.11 -8.99 -30.82
CA TYR A 960 27.53 -10.40 -30.98
C TYR A 960 29.00 -10.73 -30.62
N ASN A 961 29.88 -9.72 -30.58
CA ASN A 961 31.30 -9.84 -30.19
C ASN A 961 31.73 -8.82 -29.11
N GLY A 962 30.79 -8.05 -28.54
CA GLY A 962 31.04 -6.96 -27.58
C GLY A 962 31.86 -5.76 -28.11
N LYS A 963 32.09 -5.69 -29.43
CA LYS A 963 33.04 -4.78 -30.10
C LYS A 963 32.59 -4.34 -31.49
N SER A 964 31.30 -4.42 -31.81
CA SER A 964 30.74 -3.93 -33.08
C SER A 964 29.47 -3.12 -32.87
N ILE A 965 29.24 -2.12 -33.73
CA ILE A 965 27.97 -1.38 -33.79
C ILE A 965 27.00 -2.19 -34.65
N GLN A 966 25.83 -2.53 -34.11
CA GLN A 966 24.91 -3.51 -34.67
C GLN A 966 23.47 -2.97 -34.68
N SER A 967 22.71 -3.19 -35.76
CA SER A 967 21.34 -2.68 -35.92
C SER A 967 20.32 -3.47 -35.10
N VAL A 968 19.34 -2.81 -34.45
CA VAL A 968 18.26 -3.53 -33.74
C VAL A 968 17.33 -4.31 -34.66
N PHE A 969 17.19 -3.88 -35.91
CA PHE A 969 16.32 -4.47 -36.94
C PHE A 969 16.89 -5.76 -37.53
N ASP A 970 18.22 -5.83 -37.70
CA ASP A 970 18.89 -6.99 -38.27
C ASP A 970 20.18 -7.30 -37.49
N LYS A 971 20.06 -8.26 -36.58
CA LYS A 971 21.17 -8.78 -35.77
C LYS A 971 22.31 -9.39 -36.61
N SER A 972 22.12 -9.64 -37.91
CA SER A 972 23.22 -10.07 -38.78
C SER A 972 24.11 -8.92 -39.28
N LYS A 973 23.79 -7.65 -38.96
CA LYS A 973 24.43 -6.47 -39.57
C LYS A 973 25.25 -5.61 -38.60
N CYS A 974 26.52 -5.38 -38.97
CA CYS A 974 27.51 -4.67 -38.19
C CYS A 974 28.24 -3.58 -39.01
N LEU A 975 28.55 -2.44 -38.38
CA LEU A 975 29.15 -1.28 -39.04
C LEU A 975 30.61 -1.56 -39.43
N GLY A 976 30.95 -1.43 -40.71
CA GLY A 976 32.31 -1.57 -41.27
C GLY A 976 32.48 -0.80 -42.58
N SER A 977 33.58 -1.01 -43.30
CA SER A 977 33.89 -0.30 -44.55
C SER A 977 32.91 -0.66 -45.67
N TYR A 978 32.45 0.33 -46.45
CA TYR A 978 31.52 0.13 -47.56
C TYR A 978 32.10 -0.76 -48.67
N ASP A 979 33.40 -0.58 -48.97
CA ASP A 979 34.20 -1.48 -49.79
C ASP A 979 35.37 -2.00 -48.94
N VAL A 980 35.32 -3.28 -48.61
CA VAL A 980 36.32 -3.96 -47.76
C VAL A 980 37.63 -4.24 -48.52
N ASN A 981 37.63 -4.15 -49.85
CA ASN A 981 38.80 -4.43 -50.69
C ASN A 981 39.63 -3.17 -51.02
N ASN A 982 39.08 -1.98 -50.77
CA ASN A 982 39.73 -0.70 -51.06
C ASN A 982 40.35 -0.09 -49.79
N PRO A 983 41.68 -0.08 -49.62
CA PRO A 983 42.34 0.46 -48.42
C PRO A 983 42.22 1.99 -48.28
N ASN A 984 41.72 2.68 -49.32
CA ASN A 984 41.42 4.12 -49.29
C ASN A 984 39.93 4.42 -49.10
N GLU A 985 39.06 3.40 -48.95
CA GLU A 985 37.65 3.63 -48.63
C GLU A 985 37.52 4.32 -47.26
N LYS A 986 36.63 5.31 -47.22
CA LYS A 986 36.32 6.08 -46.01
C LYS A 986 34.85 5.98 -45.62
N ARG A 987 33.96 5.51 -46.48
CA ARG A 987 32.52 5.40 -46.22
C ARG A 987 32.21 4.11 -45.46
N LEU A 988 31.27 4.17 -44.54
CA LEU A 988 30.86 3.01 -43.74
C LEU A 988 29.49 2.46 -44.14
N ASN A 989 29.23 1.18 -43.83
CA ASN A 989 28.05 0.40 -44.17
C ASN A 989 27.74 -0.64 -43.08
N LEU A 990 26.47 -1.04 -42.91
CA LEU A 990 26.06 -2.14 -42.03
C LEU A 990 26.21 -3.48 -42.77
N ASN A 991 27.44 -3.97 -42.85
CA ASN A 991 27.82 -5.22 -43.51
C ASN A 991 27.37 -6.45 -42.72
N ASN A 992 27.51 -7.66 -43.27
CA ASN A 992 27.36 -8.87 -42.45
C ASN A 992 28.40 -8.87 -41.32
N CYS A 993 27.97 -9.16 -40.09
CA CYS A 993 28.83 -9.26 -38.91
C CYS A 993 29.89 -10.35 -39.09
N ASP A 994 31.16 -9.96 -39.14
CA ASP A 994 32.32 -10.84 -39.30
C ASP A 994 33.47 -10.36 -38.40
N SER A 995 33.78 -11.14 -37.36
CA SER A 995 34.78 -10.79 -36.33
C SER A 995 36.22 -10.89 -36.82
N SER A 996 36.46 -11.41 -38.03
CA SER A 996 37.77 -11.35 -38.70
C SER A 996 38.07 -9.98 -39.31
N LYS A 997 37.05 -9.12 -39.47
CA LYS A 997 37.15 -7.84 -40.17
C LYS A 997 37.57 -6.72 -39.24
N ASN A 998 38.81 -6.26 -39.39
CA ASN A 998 39.38 -5.15 -38.64
C ASN A 998 38.55 -3.86 -38.72
N ASP A 999 37.86 -3.60 -39.83
CA ASP A 999 36.98 -2.45 -40.03
C ASP A 999 35.67 -2.51 -39.22
N GLN A 1000 35.25 -3.70 -38.77
CA GLN A 1000 34.04 -3.88 -37.94
C GLN A 1000 34.29 -3.77 -36.43
N TYR A 1001 35.54 -3.53 -36.02
CA TYR A 1001 35.95 -3.49 -34.61
C TYR A 1001 35.95 -2.06 -34.07
N TRP A 1002 35.07 -1.78 -33.11
CA TRP A 1002 34.83 -0.45 -32.55
C TRP A 1002 34.88 -0.45 -31.02
N GLU A 1003 35.47 0.62 -30.46
CA GLU A 1003 35.55 0.88 -29.03
C GLU A 1003 35.06 2.29 -28.70
N ILE A 1004 34.44 2.44 -27.54
CA ILE A 1004 34.07 3.74 -26.97
C ILE A 1004 35.25 4.26 -26.16
N SER A 1005 35.73 5.47 -26.47
CA SER A 1005 36.81 6.14 -25.76
C SER A 1005 36.36 7.49 -25.21
N ASP A 1006 36.47 7.68 -23.89
CA ASP A 1006 36.17 8.95 -23.21
C ASP A 1006 37.29 10.01 -23.40
N LYS A 1007 38.26 9.75 -24.28
CA LYS A 1007 39.40 10.62 -24.61
C LYS A 1007 39.74 10.52 -26.10
N ASN A 1008 40.15 11.63 -26.72
CA ASN A 1008 40.59 11.65 -28.11
C ASN A 1008 41.84 10.76 -28.32
N PRO A 1009 41.79 9.73 -29.20
CA PRO A 1009 42.93 8.87 -29.49
C PRO A 1009 44.11 9.54 -30.22
N ALA A 1010 43.93 10.74 -30.79
CA ALA A 1010 44.93 11.43 -31.63
C ALA A 1010 46.25 11.75 -30.92
N ASN A 1011 46.21 12.00 -29.60
CA ASN A 1011 47.36 12.50 -28.83
C ASN A 1011 48.43 11.44 -28.53
N ASN A 1012 48.29 10.21 -29.04
CA ASN A 1012 49.16 9.06 -28.73
C ASN A 1012 50.26 8.77 -29.77
N ASN A 1013 50.52 9.68 -30.72
CA ASN A 1013 51.61 9.54 -31.69
C ASN A 1013 52.87 10.33 -31.26
N GLY A 1014 53.79 9.66 -30.58
CA GLY A 1014 55.11 10.20 -30.23
C GLY A 1014 56.21 9.15 -30.43
N ASN A 1015 56.98 9.29 -31.51
CA ASN A 1015 58.11 8.39 -31.80
C ASN A 1015 59.37 8.89 -31.07
N GLY A 1016 60.11 8.00 -30.41
CA GLY A 1016 61.18 8.39 -29.50
C GLY A 1016 62.59 8.00 -29.96
N ASN A 1017 63.54 8.93 -29.88
CA ASN A 1017 64.96 8.64 -29.67
C ASN A 1017 65.68 9.85 -29.02
N GLY A 1018 66.69 9.60 -28.18
CA GLY A 1018 67.13 10.54 -27.15
C GLY A 1018 68.29 11.48 -27.48
N GLY A 1019 68.57 12.42 -26.56
CA GLY A 1019 69.74 13.31 -26.55
C GLY A 1019 69.66 14.38 -25.44
N ASN A 1020 70.65 14.42 -24.52
CA ASN A 1020 70.70 15.37 -23.40
C ASN A 1020 70.79 16.83 -23.90
N ASN A 1021 70.13 17.84 -23.29
CA ASN A 1021 70.45 18.33 -21.93
C ASN A 1021 69.44 19.38 -21.42
N GLY A 1022 69.25 19.44 -20.09
CA GLY A 1022 68.75 20.62 -19.36
C GLY A 1022 67.23 20.77 -19.17
N GLY A 1023 66.83 21.35 -18.03
CA GLY A 1023 65.45 21.80 -17.74
C GLY A 1023 64.66 20.93 -16.76
N ASN A 1024 64.35 21.49 -15.59
CA ASN A 1024 63.54 20.86 -14.54
C ASN A 1024 62.13 20.40 -15.01
N ASN A 1025 61.69 19.25 -14.50
CA ASN A 1025 60.29 18.86 -14.19
C ASN A 1025 59.21 19.08 -15.29
N GLY A 1026 58.55 18.06 -15.85
CA GLY A 1026 58.38 16.67 -15.38
C GLY A 1026 57.40 16.60 -14.20
N GLY A 1027 56.21 16.01 -14.31
CA GLY A 1027 55.58 15.37 -15.48
C GLY A 1027 54.13 14.95 -15.19
N ASN A 1028 53.57 14.04 -16.00
CA ASN A 1028 52.22 13.50 -15.83
C ASN A 1028 51.96 13.01 -14.39
N ASN A 1029 50.75 13.26 -13.84
CA ASN A 1029 50.33 12.75 -12.54
C ASN A 1029 49.95 11.26 -12.59
N VAL A 1030 50.91 10.43 -13.02
CA VAL A 1030 50.84 8.97 -13.01
C VAL A 1030 51.11 8.51 -11.60
N VAL A 1031 50.04 8.29 -10.82
CA VAL A 1031 50.16 7.83 -9.44
C VAL A 1031 50.84 6.45 -9.44
N ARG A 1032 51.91 6.31 -8.65
CA ARG A 1032 52.72 5.08 -8.56
C ARG A 1032 52.35 4.27 -7.33
N CYS A 1033 52.26 2.95 -7.50
CA CYS A 1033 51.98 1.97 -6.45
C CYS A 1033 52.88 0.72 -6.59
N GLY A 1034 52.81 -0.21 -5.65
CA GLY A 1034 53.51 -1.51 -5.72
C GLY A 1034 54.89 -1.57 -5.06
N LYS A 1035 55.59 -2.70 -5.22
CA LYS A 1035 56.77 -3.09 -4.44
C LYS A 1035 57.95 -2.12 -4.59
N ASN A 1036 58.18 -1.65 -5.81
CA ASN A 1036 59.25 -0.70 -6.14
C ASN A 1036 58.94 0.74 -5.65
N TYR A 1037 57.75 0.96 -5.08
CA TYR A 1037 57.28 2.24 -4.54
C TYR A 1037 56.78 2.07 -3.09
N ASN A 1038 57.58 1.39 -2.26
CA ASN A 1038 57.34 1.14 -0.83
C ASN A 1038 55.98 0.47 -0.51
N ASN A 1039 55.52 -0.46 -1.37
CA ASN A 1039 54.21 -1.12 -1.29
C ASN A 1039 53.01 -0.15 -1.26
N LYS A 1040 53.18 1.10 -1.73
CA LYS A 1040 52.12 2.11 -1.75
C LYS A 1040 50.92 1.58 -2.55
N LEU A 1041 49.71 1.78 -2.03
CA LEU A 1041 48.47 1.36 -2.70
C LEU A 1041 47.97 2.42 -3.68
N CYS A 1042 47.23 1.97 -4.69
CA CYS A 1042 46.63 2.81 -5.70
C CYS A 1042 45.30 3.43 -5.19
N PRO A 1043 44.94 4.68 -5.54
CA PRO A 1043 43.68 5.30 -5.09
C PRO A 1043 42.43 4.55 -5.58
N ASN A 1044 41.28 4.77 -4.93
CA ASN A 1044 39.95 4.33 -5.36
C ASN A 1044 39.85 2.83 -5.74
N ASN A 1045 40.59 1.96 -5.04
CA ASN A 1045 40.69 0.51 -5.31
C ASN A 1045 41.15 0.15 -6.73
N GLN A 1046 41.91 1.04 -7.38
CA GLN A 1046 42.56 0.76 -8.67
C GLN A 1046 43.64 -0.31 -8.55
N CYS A 1047 44.01 -0.90 -9.68
CA CYS A 1047 45.02 -1.94 -9.81
C CYS A 1047 46.42 -1.34 -9.96
N CYS A 1048 47.42 -2.03 -9.41
CA CYS A 1048 48.83 -1.70 -9.60
C CYS A 1048 49.43 -2.56 -10.72
N SER A 1049 49.78 -1.97 -11.86
CA SER A 1049 50.49 -2.69 -12.93
C SER A 1049 51.87 -3.21 -12.47
N ALA A 1050 52.47 -4.11 -13.26
CA ALA A 1050 53.85 -4.58 -13.04
C ALA A 1050 54.87 -3.42 -12.98
N ASP A 1051 54.67 -2.37 -13.77
CA ASP A 1051 55.50 -1.16 -13.80
C ASP A 1051 55.26 -0.21 -12.60
N GLY A 1052 54.35 -0.58 -11.70
CA GLY A 1052 54.03 0.19 -10.50
C GLY A 1052 53.20 1.44 -10.79
N ILE A 1053 52.15 1.31 -11.60
CA ILE A 1053 51.25 2.40 -12.01
C ILE A 1053 49.80 2.09 -11.63
N CYS A 1054 49.06 3.09 -11.15
CA CYS A 1054 47.63 2.98 -10.84
C CYS A 1054 46.78 2.97 -12.13
N GLY A 1055 45.85 2.02 -12.25
CA GLY A 1055 44.83 2.06 -13.30
C GLY A 1055 43.71 1.03 -13.13
N THR A 1056 42.66 1.16 -13.96
CA THR A 1056 41.50 0.24 -13.97
C THR A 1056 41.42 -0.63 -15.23
N SER A 1057 42.31 -0.42 -16.22
CA SER A 1057 42.28 -1.21 -17.45
C SER A 1057 42.89 -2.59 -17.25
N LYS A 1058 42.55 -3.54 -18.14
CA LYS A 1058 43.09 -4.91 -18.12
C LYS A 1058 44.63 -4.91 -18.00
N GLN A 1059 45.33 -4.03 -18.73
CA GLN A 1059 46.80 -3.91 -18.67
C GLN A 1059 47.37 -3.47 -17.29
N HIS A 1060 46.54 -2.97 -16.36
CA HIS A 1060 46.92 -2.69 -14.97
C HIS A 1060 46.47 -3.77 -13.99
N CYS A 1061 45.39 -4.51 -14.30
CA CYS A 1061 44.76 -5.48 -13.41
C CYS A 1061 45.14 -6.94 -13.71
N ASP A 1062 45.55 -7.26 -14.92
CA ASP A 1062 45.84 -8.61 -15.43
C ASP A 1062 47.25 -9.10 -15.01
N VAL A 1063 47.80 -10.10 -15.71
CA VAL A 1063 49.14 -10.67 -15.52
C VAL A 1063 50.19 -9.62 -15.13
N GLY A 1064 50.78 -9.80 -13.94
CA GLY A 1064 51.80 -8.91 -13.37
C GLY A 1064 51.27 -7.86 -12.37
N CYS A 1065 49.95 -7.78 -12.15
CA CYS A 1065 49.37 -6.86 -11.18
C CYS A 1065 49.82 -7.15 -9.73
N GLN A 1066 50.28 -6.10 -9.03
CA GLN A 1066 51.00 -6.20 -7.75
C GLN A 1066 50.11 -6.05 -6.51
N SER A 1067 49.04 -5.27 -6.62
CA SER A 1067 48.08 -4.95 -5.54
C SER A 1067 46.86 -4.24 -6.14
N GLY A 1068 45.79 -4.08 -5.35
CA GLY A 1068 44.51 -3.56 -5.84
C GLY A 1068 43.63 -4.63 -6.47
N LYS A 1069 42.65 -4.24 -7.30
CA LYS A 1069 41.64 -5.16 -7.88
C LYS A 1069 42.14 -6.01 -9.06
N CYS A 1070 43.22 -6.76 -8.86
CA CYS A 1070 43.85 -7.58 -9.89
C CYS A 1070 42.97 -8.78 -10.31
N ILE A 1071 43.03 -9.22 -11.57
CA ILE A 1071 42.36 -10.42 -12.08
C ILE A 1071 43.00 -11.66 -11.44
N ASP A 1072 42.18 -12.65 -11.05
CA ASP A 1072 42.56 -13.92 -10.41
C ASP A 1072 43.38 -13.79 -9.10
N ARG A 1073 43.36 -12.60 -8.48
CA ARG A 1073 43.96 -12.33 -7.16
C ARG A 1073 42.91 -12.09 -6.09
N CYS A 1074 43.30 -12.12 -4.83
CA CYS A 1074 42.38 -12.00 -3.71
C CYS A 1074 43.06 -11.62 -2.40
N GLY A 1075 42.26 -11.25 -1.40
CA GLY A 1075 42.72 -11.05 -0.03
C GLY A 1075 43.24 -9.65 0.26
N LYS A 1076 43.86 -9.49 1.43
CA LYS A 1076 44.14 -8.19 2.05
C LYS A 1076 44.96 -7.24 1.17
N ASP A 1077 45.96 -7.78 0.46
CA ASP A 1077 46.90 -7.01 -0.36
C ASP A 1077 46.30 -6.67 -1.75
N PHE A 1078 45.16 -7.26 -2.09
CA PHE A 1078 44.45 -7.14 -3.37
C PHE A 1078 43.08 -6.48 -3.18
N ALA A 1079 43.07 -5.30 -2.53
CA ALA A 1079 41.89 -4.50 -2.22
C ALA A 1079 40.76 -5.28 -1.51
N ASN A 1080 41.10 -6.26 -0.66
CA ASN A 1080 40.17 -7.12 0.07
C ASN A 1080 39.20 -7.93 -0.82
N GLN A 1081 39.51 -8.12 -2.11
CA GLN A 1081 38.59 -8.82 -3.00
C GLN A 1081 38.57 -10.33 -2.75
N SER A 1082 37.42 -10.95 -3.02
CA SER A 1082 37.20 -12.40 -2.94
C SER A 1082 37.20 -13.00 -4.35
N CYS A 1083 37.50 -14.29 -4.44
CA CYS A 1083 37.49 -15.03 -5.70
C CYS A 1083 36.08 -15.20 -6.31
N ASP A 1084 36.01 -15.64 -7.57
CA ASP A 1084 34.76 -15.67 -8.32
C ASP A 1084 33.72 -16.60 -7.66
N LYS A 1085 32.55 -16.03 -7.37
CA LYS A 1085 31.42 -16.70 -6.70
C LYS A 1085 30.84 -17.85 -7.53
N SER A 1086 30.97 -17.81 -8.87
CA SER A 1086 30.51 -18.85 -9.78
C SER A 1086 31.38 -20.11 -9.74
N ASN A 1087 32.65 -19.97 -9.33
CA ASN A 1087 33.66 -21.02 -9.49
C ASN A 1087 33.99 -21.82 -8.20
N ASN A 1088 33.53 -21.37 -7.03
CA ASN A 1088 33.87 -21.95 -5.71
C ASN A 1088 35.39 -21.97 -5.43
N GLU A 1089 36.07 -20.87 -5.72
CA GLU A 1089 37.51 -20.70 -5.48
C GLU A 1089 37.85 -20.16 -4.09
N CYS A 1090 39.02 -20.58 -3.59
CA CYS A 1090 39.60 -20.13 -2.34
C CYS A 1090 40.75 -19.15 -2.59
N CYS A 1091 41.17 -18.44 -1.54
CA CYS A 1091 42.22 -17.44 -1.61
C CYS A 1091 43.51 -17.91 -0.93
N SER A 1092 44.60 -18.10 -1.68
CA SER A 1092 45.89 -18.53 -1.10
C SER A 1092 46.55 -17.48 -0.19
N LYS A 1093 47.54 -17.89 0.62
CA LYS A 1093 48.39 -16.96 1.40
C LYS A 1093 49.11 -15.89 0.57
N PHE A 1094 49.26 -16.14 -0.74
CA PHE A 1094 49.89 -15.23 -1.70
C PHE A 1094 48.87 -14.43 -2.52
N GLY A 1095 47.59 -14.49 -2.13
CA GLY A 1095 46.50 -13.73 -2.74
C GLY A 1095 46.22 -14.15 -4.18
N TRP A 1096 46.23 -15.44 -4.49
CA TRP A 1096 45.76 -16.00 -5.77
C TRP A 1096 44.45 -16.76 -5.56
N CYS A 1097 43.60 -16.77 -6.58
CA CYS A 1097 42.38 -17.55 -6.63
C CYS A 1097 42.64 -18.94 -7.22
N GLY A 1098 42.07 -19.97 -6.60
CA GLY A 1098 42.17 -21.33 -7.09
C GLY A 1098 41.39 -22.34 -6.26
N LYS A 1099 41.22 -23.54 -6.80
CA LYS A 1099 40.46 -24.65 -6.18
C LYS A 1099 41.36 -25.72 -5.56
N GLU A 1100 42.67 -25.59 -5.76
CA GLU A 1100 43.69 -26.55 -5.31
C GLU A 1100 44.08 -26.36 -3.83
N LYS A 1101 44.78 -27.36 -3.27
CA LYS A 1101 45.25 -27.35 -1.87
C LYS A 1101 46.00 -26.07 -1.48
N ALA A 1102 46.95 -25.62 -2.30
CA ALA A 1102 47.73 -24.39 -2.04
C ALA A 1102 46.89 -23.08 -2.00
N HIS A 1103 45.62 -23.15 -2.44
CA HIS A 1103 44.66 -22.05 -2.42
C HIS A 1103 43.59 -22.22 -1.34
N CYS A 1104 43.17 -23.46 -1.05
CA CYS A 1104 42.08 -23.76 -0.11
C CYS A 1104 42.50 -24.21 1.30
N ASP A 1105 43.70 -24.75 1.50
CA ASP A 1105 44.12 -25.33 2.79
C ASP A 1105 44.53 -24.23 3.79
N TYR A 1106 43.93 -24.29 4.98
CA TYR A 1106 44.19 -23.37 6.09
C TYR A 1106 45.65 -23.39 6.55
N ASN A 1107 46.30 -24.57 6.55
CA ASN A 1107 47.71 -24.73 6.96
C ASN A 1107 48.68 -24.18 5.91
N ASP A 1108 48.28 -24.18 4.64
CA ASP A 1108 48.95 -23.41 3.59
C ASP A 1108 48.60 -21.91 3.62
N GLY A 1109 47.85 -21.45 4.63
CA GLY A 1109 47.56 -20.04 4.89
C GLY A 1109 46.44 -19.47 4.03
N CYS A 1110 45.47 -20.29 3.61
CA CYS A 1110 44.23 -19.85 2.96
C CYS A 1110 43.60 -18.67 3.73
N GLN A 1111 43.39 -17.54 3.04
CA GLN A 1111 42.83 -16.32 3.61
C GLN A 1111 41.30 -16.42 3.70
N LEU A 1112 40.81 -17.26 4.63
CA LEU A 1112 39.40 -17.63 4.80
C LEU A 1112 38.40 -16.45 4.85
N SER A 1113 38.83 -15.26 5.28
CA SER A 1113 38.02 -14.04 5.26
C SER A 1113 37.43 -13.73 3.86
N TYR A 1114 38.17 -14.04 2.79
CA TYR A 1114 37.90 -13.66 1.40
C TYR A 1114 37.46 -14.84 0.52
N VAL A 1115 36.87 -15.86 1.13
CA VAL A 1115 36.29 -17.06 0.48
C VAL A 1115 34.76 -17.03 0.59
N HIS A 1116 34.06 -17.57 -0.42
CA HIS A 1116 32.60 -17.46 -0.50
C HIS A 1116 31.85 -18.19 0.63
N GLN A 1117 30.67 -17.69 0.99
CA GLN A 1117 30.03 -17.94 2.29
C GLN A 1117 29.57 -19.39 2.50
N PHE A 1118 29.26 -20.13 1.43
CA PHE A 1118 28.91 -21.56 1.49
C PHE A 1118 30.11 -22.44 1.90
N LEU A 1119 31.33 -22.04 1.51
CA LEU A 1119 32.56 -22.70 1.93
C LEU A 1119 32.95 -22.35 3.38
N LYS A 1120 32.44 -21.26 3.97
CA LYS A 1120 32.73 -20.94 5.38
C LYS A 1120 32.15 -21.98 6.34
N ILE A 1121 30.94 -22.50 6.10
CA ILE A 1121 30.37 -23.58 6.94
C ILE A 1121 31.13 -24.90 6.73
N VAL A 1122 31.44 -25.27 5.48
CA VAL A 1122 32.16 -26.51 5.16
C VAL A 1122 33.60 -26.50 5.66
N ASN A 1123 34.31 -25.37 5.56
CA ASN A 1123 35.70 -25.28 6.00
C ASN A 1123 35.81 -25.10 7.53
N VAL A 1124 34.91 -24.37 8.19
CA VAL A 1124 34.87 -24.35 9.67
C VAL A 1124 34.60 -25.75 10.25
N LEU A 1125 33.79 -26.57 9.57
CA LEU A 1125 33.62 -27.98 9.94
C LEU A 1125 34.83 -28.88 9.62
N LYS A 1126 35.70 -28.50 8.67
CA LYS A 1126 36.96 -29.21 8.38
C LYS A 1126 38.10 -28.80 9.31
N ASP A 1127 38.24 -27.51 9.62
CA ASP A 1127 39.27 -27.00 10.51
C ASP A 1127 39.04 -27.48 11.97
N LEU A 1128 37.78 -27.70 12.37
CA LEU A 1128 37.42 -28.40 13.62
C LEU A 1128 37.82 -29.89 13.68
N ILE A 1129 38.25 -30.47 12.56
CA ILE A 1129 38.70 -31.86 12.41
C ILE A 1129 40.19 -31.92 11.98
N GLY A 1130 40.80 -30.77 11.67
CA GLY A 1130 42.00 -30.64 10.83
C GLY A 1130 43.36 -30.67 11.52
N THR A 1131 43.51 -31.04 12.80
CA THR A 1131 44.85 -31.04 13.45
C THR A 1131 45.09 -32.15 14.49
N TYR A 1132 44.96 -33.42 14.07
CA TYR A 1132 45.76 -34.50 14.65
C TYR A 1132 46.26 -35.46 13.57
N HIS A 1133 47.57 -35.65 13.51
CA HIS A 1133 48.25 -36.36 12.42
C HIS A 1133 48.36 -37.87 12.72
N LYS A 1134 47.84 -38.74 11.84
CA LYS A 1134 48.52 -39.94 11.29
C LYS A 1134 47.61 -40.79 10.36
N LEU A 1135 47.98 -40.83 9.07
CA LEU A 1135 48.03 -42.01 8.16
C LEU A 1135 46.71 -42.79 7.88
N TYR A 1136 46.36 -43.21 6.64
CA TYR A 1136 47.01 -43.14 5.32
C TYR A 1136 45.93 -43.10 4.18
N GLU A 1137 46.30 -42.56 3.02
CA GLU A 1137 45.69 -42.50 1.66
C GLU A 1137 44.36 -43.21 1.27
N GLY A 1138 43.56 -42.53 0.41
CA GLY A 1138 42.50 -43.13 -0.44
C GLY A 1138 41.40 -42.16 -0.93
N TYR A 1139 41.23 -41.98 -2.26
CA TYR A 1139 40.08 -41.27 -2.91
C TYR A 1139 38.97 -42.30 -3.29
N ILE A 1140 37.71 -42.01 -3.69
CA ILE A 1140 37.11 -41.05 -4.65
C ILE A 1140 35.63 -40.70 -4.24
N VAL A 1141 35.02 -39.66 -4.83
CA VAL A 1141 33.64 -39.17 -4.57
C VAL A 1141 32.64 -39.63 -5.65
N SER A 1142 31.36 -39.86 -5.28
CA SER A 1142 30.21 -39.89 -6.22
C SER A 1142 28.87 -39.54 -5.52
N PHE A 1143 27.88 -39.06 -6.29
CA PHE A 1143 26.51 -38.75 -5.87
C PHE A 1143 25.52 -39.59 -6.69
N ALA A 1144 24.61 -40.34 -6.04
CA ALA A 1144 23.46 -40.96 -6.69
C ALA A 1144 22.32 -41.21 -5.68
N ASN A 1145 21.07 -41.15 -6.16
CA ASN A 1145 19.86 -41.31 -5.35
C ASN A 1145 19.24 -42.68 -5.64
N THR A 1146 19.32 -43.66 -4.73
CA THR A 1146 18.73 -45.01 -4.93
C THR A 1146 17.97 -45.50 -3.69
N ASN A 1147 16.66 -45.25 -3.67
CA ASN A 1147 15.76 -45.74 -2.64
C ASN A 1147 15.38 -47.22 -2.86
N ARG A 1148 16.23 -48.16 -2.43
CA ARG A 1148 15.83 -49.47 -1.82
C ARG A 1148 17.01 -50.31 -1.34
N CYS A 1149 16.72 -51.20 -0.39
CA CYS A 1149 17.73 -51.84 0.46
C CYS A 1149 18.35 -53.10 -0.16
N LEU A 1150 19.66 -53.26 -0.01
CA LEU A 1150 20.32 -54.58 -0.02
C LEU A 1150 20.47 -55.08 1.43
N LYS A 1151 20.24 -56.38 1.62
CA LYS A 1151 20.38 -57.07 2.92
C LYS A 1151 21.56 -58.03 2.85
N VAL A 1152 22.54 -57.85 3.73
CA VAL A 1152 23.54 -58.87 4.08
C VAL A 1152 23.50 -59.08 5.60
N GLN A 1153 23.63 -60.32 6.06
CA GLN A 1153 23.34 -60.71 7.43
C GLN A 1153 24.48 -61.55 8.02
N ASN A 1154 25.18 -60.94 8.98
CA ASN A 1154 26.18 -61.52 9.87
C ASN A 1154 27.52 -61.96 9.24
N VAL A 1155 28.49 -62.25 10.11
CA VAL A 1155 29.93 -62.39 9.83
C VAL A 1155 30.30 -63.85 9.53
N ASP A 1156 31.09 -64.09 8.48
CA ASP A 1156 32.33 -64.91 8.50
C ASP A 1156 32.93 -65.13 7.09
N SER A 1157 34.27 -65.18 7.02
CA SER A 1157 35.10 -65.20 5.80
C SER A 1157 34.93 -63.99 4.85
N GLY A 1158 35.83 -63.82 3.88
CA GLY A 1158 35.93 -62.58 3.08
C GLY A 1158 36.42 -62.77 1.65
N GLU A 1159 36.58 -61.64 0.96
CA GLU A 1159 37.05 -61.45 -0.43
C GLU A 1159 36.10 -61.91 -1.56
N ILE A 1160 36.27 -61.44 -2.81
CA ILE A 1160 35.91 -60.11 -3.40
C ILE A 1160 35.24 -60.43 -4.78
N LEU A 1161 34.43 -59.53 -5.38
CA LEU A 1161 34.63 -58.99 -6.77
C LEU A 1161 33.39 -58.28 -7.36
N VAL A 1162 33.64 -57.51 -8.43
CA VAL A 1162 32.78 -56.47 -9.05
C VAL A 1162 32.93 -56.55 -10.58
N ASN A 1163 31.97 -56.04 -11.37
CA ASN A 1163 32.29 -55.48 -12.69
C ASN A 1163 31.28 -54.43 -13.21
N ASN A 1164 31.70 -53.66 -14.23
CA ASN A 1164 31.10 -52.37 -14.65
C ASN A 1164 30.40 -52.44 -16.04
N TYR A 1165 29.62 -51.40 -16.41
CA TYR A 1165 29.93 -50.46 -17.54
C TYR A 1165 28.74 -49.51 -17.94
N GLU A 1166 28.93 -48.21 -17.68
CA GLU A 1166 28.51 -47.00 -18.47
C GLU A 1166 27.01 -46.75 -18.86
N GLN A 1167 26.73 -45.74 -19.73
CA GLN A 1167 25.51 -44.88 -19.71
C GLN A 1167 24.82 -44.70 -21.10
N TYR A 1168 23.66 -44.04 -21.28
CA TYR A 1168 23.50 -42.57 -21.43
C TYR A 1168 22.02 -42.02 -21.39
N VAL A 1169 21.80 -40.78 -21.88
CA VAL A 1169 20.62 -39.86 -21.79
C VAL A 1169 19.51 -40.05 -22.86
N GLY A 1170 18.24 -39.66 -22.55
CA GLY A 1170 17.09 -39.57 -23.49
C GLY A 1170 15.91 -38.69 -22.96
N ILE A 1171 14.85 -38.42 -23.76
CA ILE A 1171 13.74 -37.46 -23.49
C ILE A 1171 12.38 -37.99 -24.04
N ILE A 1172 11.22 -37.54 -23.49
CA ILE A 1172 9.83 -37.56 -24.06
C ILE A 1172 9.02 -38.90 -23.87
N GLU A 1173 7.66 -39.03 -23.83
CA GLU A 1173 6.44 -38.21 -24.17
C GLU A 1173 5.15 -38.65 -23.36
N ASN A 1174 4.04 -37.86 -23.46
CA ASN A 1174 2.57 -38.14 -23.39
C ASN A 1174 1.74 -38.69 -22.15
N ASP A 1175 0.70 -37.89 -21.79
CA ASP A 1175 -0.77 -38.13 -21.72
C ASP A 1175 -1.56 -38.94 -20.62
N ASP A 1176 -2.85 -38.52 -20.52
CA ASP A 1176 -4.11 -39.08 -19.97
C ASP A 1176 -4.55 -38.99 -18.48
N ASP A 1177 -5.80 -38.51 -18.35
CA ASP A 1177 -6.61 -37.94 -17.25
C ASP A 1177 -7.38 -38.92 -16.29
N VAL A 1178 -8.06 -38.34 -15.26
CA VAL A 1178 -9.34 -38.84 -14.60
C VAL A 1178 -9.24 -40.03 -13.59
N TYR A 1179 -10.01 -40.21 -12.48
CA TYR A 1179 -11.21 -39.53 -11.89
C TYR A 1179 -11.26 -39.53 -10.31
N LEU A 1180 -12.46 -39.65 -9.68
CA LEU A 1180 -12.82 -39.61 -8.22
C LEU A 1180 -12.77 -41.01 -7.52
N GLU A 1181 -13.35 -41.40 -6.36
CA GLU A 1181 -14.46 -40.97 -5.44
C GLU A 1181 -14.26 -41.65 -4.02
N GLU A 1182 -15.07 -41.71 -2.94
CA GLU A 1182 -16.50 -41.41 -2.59
C GLU A 1182 -16.69 -41.01 -1.08
N TYR A 1183 -17.49 -41.70 -0.23
CA TYR A 1183 -18.04 -41.22 1.08
C TYR A 1183 -17.67 -42.01 2.37
N ALA A 1184 -17.78 -41.33 3.55
CA ALA A 1184 -18.68 -41.69 4.69
C ALA A 1184 -18.11 -41.58 6.14
N GLY A 1185 -18.87 -40.93 7.05
CA GLY A 1185 -19.02 -41.34 8.48
C GLY A 1185 -18.30 -40.54 9.59
N THR A 1186 -19.05 -40.05 10.58
CA THR A 1186 -18.58 -39.36 11.82
C THR A 1186 -18.74 -40.20 13.09
N TYR A 1187 -18.05 -39.85 14.19
CA TYR A 1187 -18.58 -39.61 15.57
C TYR A 1187 -17.46 -39.38 16.63
N SER A 1188 -17.80 -38.95 17.86
CA SER A 1188 -16.86 -38.42 18.88
C SER A 1188 -17.30 -38.72 20.34
N PHE A 1189 -16.41 -38.65 21.35
CA PHE A 1189 -16.73 -38.53 22.80
C PHE A 1189 -15.54 -38.01 23.69
N LYS A 1190 -15.72 -37.84 25.03
CA LYS A 1190 -15.02 -36.79 25.84
C LYS A 1190 -14.82 -37.10 27.36
N LYS A 1191 -13.68 -36.68 27.96
CA LYS A 1191 -13.45 -36.10 29.34
C LYS A 1191 -13.02 -36.96 30.59
N ASN A 1192 -11.89 -36.58 31.24
CA ASN A 1192 -11.47 -36.63 32.69
C ASN A 1192 -11.21 -38.00 33.42
N THR A 1193 -10.48 -38.17 34.57
CA THR A 1193 -9.82 -37.27 35.60
C THR A 1193 -8.71 -37.96 36.49
N ILE A 1194 -7.78 -37.18 37.09
CA ILE A 1194 -7.06 -37.29 38.42
C ILE A 1194 -6.19 -38.53 38.80
N ASN A 1195 -4.88 -38.32 39.13
CA ASN A 1195 -4.26 -38.48 40.49
C ASN A 1195 -2.72 -38.19 40.56
N SER A 1196 -2.15 -38.02 41.78
CA SER A 1196 -0.69 -37.95 42.10
C SER A 1196 -0.37 -38.77 43.38
N PRO A 1197 0.90 -39.09 43.77
CA PRO A 1197 1.65 -38.21 44.71
C PRO A 1197 3.22 -38.34 44.80
N LEU A 1198 3.90 -37.39 45.49
CA LEU A 1198 5.17 -37.51 46.31
C LEU A 1198 6.51 -38.00 45.64
N ASN A 1199 7.74 -37.71 46.11
CA ASN A 1199 8.34 -36.59 46.90
C ASN A 1199 9.90 -36.59 46.81
N GLU A 1200 10.55 -35.57 47.40
CA GLU A 1200 11.95 -35.54 47.91
C GLU A 1200 13.17 -35.46 46.95
N SER A 1201 14.34 -35.09 47.53
CA SER A 1201 15.44 -34.41 46.82
C SER A 1201 16.85 -34.72 47.37
N LYS A 1202 17.86 -34.73 46.48
CA LYS A 1202 19.31 -34.64 46.80
C LYS A 1202 20.07 -33.91 45.68
N CYS A 1203 21.14 -33.20 46.03
CA CYS A 1203 22.00 -32.47 45.08
C CYS A 1203 23.44 -33.00 45.07
N LEU A 1204 24.11 -32.85 43.93
CA LEU A 1204 25.55 -33.06 43.71
C LEU A 1204 26.04 -32.08 42.64
N SER A 1205 27.35 -31.82 42.58
CA SER A 1205 27.94 -30.71 41.79
C SER A 1205 29.28 -31.09 41.17
N TYR A 1206 29.54 -30.60 39.95
CA TYR A 1206 30.79 -30.22 39.25
C TYR A 1206 30.40 -30.13 37.74
N LYS A 1207 30.63 -29.08 36.94
CA LYS A 1207 31.80 -28.22 36.62
C LYS A 1207 32.54 -28.69 35.34
N ASN A 1208 32.71 -27.75 34.39
CA ASN A 1208 33.33 -27.83 33.05
C ASN A 1208 32.46 -28.37 31.89
N ASP A 1209 32.81 -27.91 30.68
CA ASP A 1209 31.95 -27.89 29.48
C ASP A 1209 32.05 -29.13 28.58
N LYS A 1210 30.90 -29.72 28.27
CA LYS A 1210 30.48 -30.26 26.95
C LYS A 1210 29.14 -30.98 27.07
N VAL A 1211 28.20 -30.74 26.15
CA VAL A 1211 27.00 -31.57 25.98
C VAL A 1211 27.28 -32.60 24.89
N VAL A 1212 27.19 -33.88 25.24
CA VAL A 1212 27.12 -35.00 24.30
C VAL A 1212 25.64 -35.39 24.19
N ILE A 1213 25.10 -35.45 22.96
CA ILE A 1213 23.75 -35.94 22.72
C ILE A 1213 23.84 -37.40 22.26
N LEU A 1214 23.23 -38.29 23.04
CA LEU A 1214 23.19 -39.73 22.77
C LEU A 1214 21.80 -40.05 22.19
N ILE A 1215 21.75 -40.40 20.90
CA ILE A 1215 20.49 -40.63 20.18
C ILE A 1215 20.20 -42.14 20.15
N MET A 1216 19.12 -42.56 20.81
CA MET A 1216 18.53 -43.89 20.60
C MET A 1216 17.35 -43.78 19.64
N ILE A 1217 17.40 -44.51 18.53
CA ILE A 1217 16.36 -44.53 17.50
C ILE A 1217 15.45 -45.75 17.72
N ARG A 1218 14.13 -45.55 17.75
CA ARG A 1218 13.13 -46.63 17.78
C ARG A 1218 12.18 -46.50 16.60
N CYS A 1219 12.17 -47.51 15.73
CA CYS A 1219 11.29 -47.55 14.57
C CYS A 1219 9.90 -48.09 14.97
N ASN A 1220 8.84 -47.38 14.61
CA ASN A 1220 7.45 -47.86 14.71
C ASN A 1220 6.77 -47.77 13.33
N LYS A 1221 5.77 -48.61 13.09
CA LYS A 1221 5.39 -49.01 11.73
C LYS A 1221 3.88 -49.09 11.53
N ASN A 1222 3.32 -48.08 10.87
CA ASN A 1222 2.29 -48.25 9.84
C ASN A 1222 2.28 -47.05 8.88
N ARG A 1223 1.45 -47.10 7.83
CA ARG A 1223 1.79 -46.53 6.51
C ARG A 1223 1.46 -45.03 6.34
N ASN A 1224 2.25 -44.39 5.48
CA ASN A 1224 2.01 -43.10 4.81
C ASN A 1224 2.33 -41.77 5.55
N ASN A 1225 3.23 -41.78 6.53
CA ASN A 1225 4.43 -40.92 6.51
C ASN A 1225 5.39 -41.24 7.66
N GLN A 1226 6.67 -41.48 7.37
CA GLN A 1226 7.70 -41.72 8.39
C GLN A 1226 8.36 -40.40 8.78
N GLN A 1227 7.85 -39.77 9.84
CA GLN A 1227 8.56 -38.70 10.54
C GLN A 1227 9.75 -39.29 11.32
N TRP A 1228 10.84 -38.52 11.38
CA TRP A 1228 11.89 -38.69 12.37
C TRP A 1228 11.63 -37.71 13.51
N GLU A 1229 11.20 -38.20 14.66
CA GLU A 1229 10.97 -37.36 15.84
C GLU A 1229 12.29 -37.17 16.61
N ILE A 1230 12.67 -35.92 16.87
CA ILE A 1230 13.78 -35.56 17.77
C ILE A 1230 13.17 -35.00 19.05
N THR A 1231 13.07 -35.83 20.09
CA THR A 1231 12.58 -35.42 21.41
C THR A 1231 13.73 -34.93 22.29
N THR A 1232 13.86 -33.61 22.46
CA THR A 1232 14.77 -33.00 23.45
C THR A 1232 14.03 -32.74 24.76
N ILE A 1233 14.34 -33.53 25.78
CA ILE A 1233 13.89 -33.27 27.17
C ILE A 1233 14.70 -32.09 27.73
N ASN A 1234 14.01 -31.09 28.30
CA ASN A 1234 14.64 -29.89 28.86
C ASN A 1234 15.00 -30.07 30.36
N PRO A 1235 16.28 -30.05 30.77
CA PRO A 1235 16.67 -30.16 32.17
C PRO A 1235 16.64 -28.79 32.88
N TYR A 1236 15.82 -28.66 33.92
CA TYR A 1236 15.65 -27.40 34.67
C TYR A 1236 16.46 -27.42 35.98
N ILE A 1237 17.47 -26.55 36.13
CA ILE A 1237 18.13 -26.25 37.41
C ILE A 1237 18.33 -24.72 37.55
N PRO A 1238 18.12 -24.09 38.73
CA PRO A 1238 17.94 -22.64 38.85
C PRO A 1238 19.18 -21.88 39.37
N LYS A 1239 19.12 -20.54 39.36
CA LYS A 1239 20.08 -19.65 40.06
C LYS A 1239 19.60 -19.31 41.48
N TYR A 1240 20.48 -19.52 42.46
CA TYR A 1240 20.46 -18.98 43.82
C TYR A 1240 21.95 -18.86 44.28
N SER A 1241 22.37 -18.01 45.22
CA SER A 1241 21.61 -17.12 46.13
C SER A 1241 22.44 -15.91 46.58
N SER A 1242 21.74 -14.84 46.97
CA SER A 1242 22.06 -14.02 48.16
C SER A 1242 20.77 -13.23 48.48
N ASN A 1243 20.20 -13.19 49.70
CA ASN A 1243 20.72 -13.54 51.03
C ASN A 1243 19.79 -14.48 51.84
N TYR A 1244 20.28 -14.98 52.98
CA TYR A 1244 19.53 -15.77 53.97
C TYR A 1244 18.58 -14.91 54.83
N GLY A 1245 17.40 -15.45 55.22
CA GLY A 1245 16.37 -14.71 55.97
C GLY A 1245 15.65 -15.40 57.15
N LYS A 1246 15.72 -16.73 57.27
CA LYS A 1246 15.08 -17.60 58.31
C LYS A 1246 13.54 -17.76 58.27
N CYS A 1247 13.10 -18.89 58.83
CA CYS A 1247 11.72 -19.32 59.08
C CYS A 1247 11.12 -18.56 60.31
N SER A 1248 9.84 -18.71 60.71
CA SER A 1248 8.90 -19.83 60.53
C SER A 1248 7.44 -19.46 60.86
N ASN A 1249 6.48 -20.21 60.32
CA ASN A 1249 5.08 -20.40 60.78
C ASN A 1249 4.18 -19.13 60.80
N ASN A 1250 3.06 -19.06 60.09
CA ASN A 1250 2.21 -20.08 59.45
C ASN A 1250 1.94 -19.79 57.97
#